data_AF-A0A6I3EIF9-F1
#
_entry.id   AF-A0A6I3EIF9-F1
#
_cell.length_a   1.000
_cell.length_b   1.000
_cell.length_c   1.000
_cell.angle_alpha   90.00
_cell.angle_beta   90.00
_cell.angle_gamma   90.00
#
_symmetry.space_group_name_H-M   'P 1'
#
loop_
_entity.id
_entity.type
_entity.pdbx_description
1 polymer ?
#
loop_
_entity_poly.entity_id
_entity_poly.type
_entity_poly.pdbx_seq_one_letter_code
_entity_poly.pdbx_strand_id
1 'polypeptide(L)'
;MGRKSSILIAGLLLALLPVAPALAAAPSVTGVSSPTTTGSYKVGSPVIEIRVQFSEIVNVTGTPTLELETGVTDRTVNYSSGSGTNTLKFNYTISTTTNPDTSADLDYKATTSLALNGGTIKNATAEDATLTLPAPGAAGSLGANNAIIVDTTPPTASVVLETIGSAGNATARSTELGNLYLVRGTNSPTSVNNILSLPANERTTGTAIATINTDTNVPAAMLTSGPYKIYAADVAGNLSAASALNVIIDAAGPNVAMVLVSTALSNSSRIAVQSNETGKAYLVRDTVVVLNVASITGSGDANFNEVTISAADTVTSLATSTLNDGSYKLYAADTVFNLSAPFSTLITIGADSSSPTVTTATPFTAETQAAVAANLVIKFNEPVAKFTTNNTKTFTLVRSVTPTITTGSLTGNVVTLTFSSAPGLIVGDKITTTSCSNAVFNNAASAITAVSGSTISFAKTNVDVVSAAITGCTYTATKNDGTTDLITSSEVIPSDDSRVVVAAFPNDNRVTVNPDGQMLLGVAYHVLISAGAIVDRATVPNNYVGVPSATPQTWSFSTGTDTIAPTLSNSQSDPPNGMTTFMSNRNITLKFSESVVDVANKFIKLCTGAVDCATPVQTFTLQTSTASGGLVAVSENTVTINPTTDLGFSTIYFILIEASAFQDGSANNYAGMATCSSHPCSYEFTTSAAPVAGSVPSGGGGGGGGGETTSSTPTILAPCVFNCFVQPVILPGMTAPIIGPAPTFGAGGVPVGSTLTAGNMAGVDPNIFRSFNPTQAGQITPSAMAGFSSGQMAALPPSAMSGFNSSQMSALPPSAMGGMSSGQMAALPPSAMSGFNSSQMAALPPAAMSGFSQNQMSALLPSAMTSFKPDQFAALPPSAMGAFKPDQMAALPPSAMSGFKSSQMSALPPNAMSGFSSSQLAALPPTAMTGMNLGQFKVLPANAITGLQQNQFAALPPSAMIGFKPDQFAALGASAISGMQQNQFKAIPAAAMGAFTPTQMDAMPVSALSVITPSQFKSLTPAVLASMSPEQRSALPTQALNAAANA
;
A
#
# COMPACT_ATOMS: atom_id res chain seq x y z
N MET A 1 87.12 40.69 66.52
CA MET A 1 88.49 40.96 65.99
C MET A 1 89.46 39.99 66.66
N GLY A 2 90.48 39.42 65.99
CA GLY A 2 91.27 38.35 66.65
C GLY A 2 92.59 37.77 66.06
N ARG A 3 93.13 38.25 64.92
CA ARG A 3 94.51 37.91 64.41
C ARG A 3 94.79 36.44 63.96
N LYS A 4 95.97 36.25 63.37
CA LYS A 4 96.56 35.05 62.71
C LYS A 4 97.70 34.44 63.57
N SER A 5 98.25 33.26 63.20
CA SER A 5 99.66 33.10 62.74
C SER A 5 100.22 31.65 62.67
N SER A 6 101.31 31.47 61.89
CA SER A 6 102.28 30.34 61.89
C SER A 6 101.76 28.99 61.32
N ILE A 7 102.54 27.97 60.88
CA ILE A 7 103.99 27.69 60.61
C ILE A 7 104.05 26.52 59.54
N LEU A 8 105.09 26.07 58.83
CA LEU A 8 106.58 26.14 58.81
C LEU A 8 107.11 26.03 57.34
N ILE A 9 108.43 26.11 57.09
CA ILE A 9 109.11 25.81 55.81
C ILE A 9 110.46 25.08 56.02
N ALA A 10 110.78 24.07 55.20
CA ALA A 10 112.12 23.53 54.91
C ALA A 10 112.10 22.75 53.58
N GLY A 11 113.20 22.66 52.82
CA GLY A 11 113.16 22.16 51.42
C GLY A 11 114.32 21.22 51.00
N LEU A 12 114.36 20.88 49.70
CA LEU A 12 115.53 20.36 48.98
C LEU A 12 115.38 20.62 47.46
N LEU A 13 116.48 20.52 46.70
CA LEU A 13 116.61 20.96 45.30
C LEU A 13 117.22 19.86 44.42
N LEU A 14 116.61 19.53 43.27
CA LEU A 14 117.33 18.84 42.18
C LEU A 14 116.67 19.01 40.78
N ALA A 15 117.52 19.17 39.77
CA ALA A 15 117.32 19.01 38.31
C ALA A 15 116.17 19.78 37.60
N LEU A 16 116.56 20.60 36.62
CA LEU A 16 115.66 21.02 35.54
C LEU A 16 115.48 19.86 34.54
N LEU A 17 114.24 19.50 34.27
CA LEU A 17 113.80 18.96 32.99
C LEU A 17 112.77 19.94 32.43
N PRO A 18 112.75 20.22 31.11
CA PRO A 18 111.67 21.01 30.53
C PRO A 18 110.38 20.20 30.68
N VAL A 19 109.48 20.67 31.54
CA VAL A 19 108.11 20.14 31.60
C VAL A 19 107.51 20.41 30.23
N ALA A 20 107.20 19.34 29.50
CA ALA A 20 106.53 19.45 28.21
C ALA A 20 105.24 20.27 28.40
N PRO A 21 104.86 21.13 27.43
CA PRO A 21 103.56 21.77 27.49
C PRO A 21 102.51 20.67 27.65
N ALA A 22 101.64 20.82 28.66
CA ALA A 22 100.50 19.92 28.80
C ALA A 22 99.75 19.93 27.47
N LEU A 23 99.59 18.75 26.84
CA LEU A 23 98.93 18.67 25.53
C LEU A 23 97.57 19.36 25.65
N ALA A 24 97.26 20.22 24.69
CA ALA A 24 95.91 20.75 24.58
C ALA A 24 94.96 19.56 24.43
N ALA A 25 93.93 19.51 25.27
CA ALA A 25 92.95 18.44 25.21
C ALA A 25 92.10 18.67 23.96
N ALA A 26 92.37 17.90 22.91
CA ALA A 26 91.74 18.04 21.60
C ALA A 26 90.21 18.21 21.71
N PRO A 27 89.60 19.09 20.89
CA PRO A 27 88.22 19.52 21.08
C PRO A 27 87.26 18.33 21.02
N SER A 28 86.39 18.21 22.03
CA SER A 28 85.45 17.10 22.16
C SER A 28 84.03 17.62 22.27
N VAL A 29 83.05 16.85 21.78
CA VAL A 29 81.63 17.21 21.91
C VAL A 29 81.20 17.09 23.36
N THR A 30 80.60 18.17 23.89
CA THR A 30 80.10 18.28 25.27
C THR A 30 78.58 18.20 25.36
N GLY A 31 77.88 18.37 24.24
CA GLY A 31 76.44 18.15 24.14
C GLY A 31 75.84 18.59 22.80
N VAL A 32 74.59 18.21 22.57
CA VAL A 32 73.78 18.58 21.40
C VAL A 32 72.42 19.12 21.86
N SER A 33 71.94 20.21 21.26
CA SER A 33 70.69 20.87 21.68
C SER A 33 70.04 21.64 20.53
N SER A 34 68.84 22.17 20.75
CA SER A 34 68.14 23.07 19.83
C SER A 34 67.61 24.31 20.56
N PRO A 35 67.59 25.51 19.94
CA PRO A 35 66.83 26.65 20.44
C PRO A 35 65.34 26.54 20.10
N THR A 36 64.93 25.56 19.29
CA THR A 36 63.52 25.30 18.96
C THR A 36 62.77 24.85 20.21
N THR A 37 61.57 25.41 20.41
CA THR A 37 60.68 25.05 21.52
C THR A 37 60.32 23.55 21.50
N THR A 38 60.14 22.95 22.67
CA THR A 38 59.65 21.56 22.74
C THR A 38 58.20 21.46 22.27
N GLY A 39 57.84 20.35 21.63
CA GLY A 39 56.53 20.14 21.00
C GLY A 39 56.60 19.42 19.65
N SER A 40 55.46 19.38 18.95
CA SER A 40 55.31 18.65 17.67
C SER A 40 55.45 19.56 16.45
N TYR A 41 56.16 19.08 15.43
CA TYR A 41 56.49 19.79 14.20
C TYR A 41 56.22 18.93 12.96
N LYS A 42 55.87 19.58 11.85
CA LYS A 42 55.44 18.95 10.60
C LYS A 42 56.04 19.64 9.37
N VAL A 43 55.72 19.15 8.17
CA VAL A 43 56.09 19.86 6.93
C VAL A 43 55.48 21.27 6.90
N GLY A 44 56.30 22.25 6.55
CA GLY A 44 55.95 23.67 6.57
C GLY A 44 56.12 24.35 7.94
N SER A 45 56.50 23.63 8.99
CA SER A 45 57.05 24.24 10.21
C SER A 45 58.38 24.97 9.92
N PRO A 46 58.79 25.93 10.76
CA PRO A 46 60.10 26.57 10.67
C PRO A 46 61.27 25.58 10.73
N VAL A 47 62.40 25.94 10.11
CA VAL A 47 63.65 25.18 10.16
C VAL A 47 64.11 24.96 11.60
N ILE A 48 64.43 23.71 11.93
CA ILE A 48 64.91 23.33 13.26
C ILE A 48 66.44 23.46 13.27
N GLU A 49 66.97 24.39 14.07
CA GLU A 49 68.42 24.55 14.26
C GLU A 49 68.92 23.51 15.28
N ILE A 50 69.90 22.70 14.90
CA ILE A 50 70.60 21.79 15.81
C ILE A 50 71.98 22.36 16.11
N ARG A 51 72.39 22.34 17.38
CA ARG A 51 73.64 22.88 17.90
C ARG A 51 74.49 21.77 18.50
N VAL A 52 75.70 21.56 17.97
CA VAL A 52 76.72 20.69 18.55
C VAL A 52 77.72 21.56 19.31
N GLN A 53 77.79 21.35 20.63
CA GLN A 53 78.66 22.07 21.55
C GLN A 53 79.99 21.33 21.71
N PHE A 54 81.11 22.05 21.62
CA PHE A 54 82.46 21.54 21.88
C PHE A 54 83.04 22.09 23.18
N SER A 55 84.06 21.40 23.71
CA SER A 55 84.83 21.77 24.90
C SER A 55 85.62 23.08 24.74
N GLU A 56 86.03 23.41 23.52
CA GLU A 56 86.74 24.64 23.18
C GLU A 56 86.32 25.18 21.79
N ILE A 57 86.98 26.24 21.31
CA ILE A 57 86.69 26.86 20.01
C ILE A 57 87.22 25.98 18.87
N VAL A 58 86.36 25.73 17.88
CA VAL A 58 86.70 24.93 16.69
C VAL A 58 86.51 25.71 15.38
N ASN A 59 87.44 25.49 14.47
CA ASN A 59 87.44 25.96 13.09
C ASN A 59 87.01 24.81 12.17
N VAL A 60 86.11 25.11 11.23
CA VAL A 60 85.56 24.17 10.27
C VAL A 60 86.07 24.45 8.87
N THR A 61 86.43 23.40 8.14
CA THR A 61 86.58 23.42 6.67
C THR A 61 85.65 22.39 6.04
N GLY A 62 85.31 22.57 4.77
CA GLY A 62 84.29 21.75 4.09
C GLY A 62 82.89 21.94 4.67
N THR A 63 82.03 20.93 4.50
CA THR A 63 80.64 20.92 4.98
C THR A 63 80.36 19.65 5.78
N PRO A 64 80.76 19.58 7.07
CA PRO A 64 80.41 18.46 7.94
C PRO A 64 78.90 18.19 7.99
N THR A 65 78.54 16.97 8.34
CA THR A 65 77.16 16.48 8.30
C THR A 65 76.78 15.79 9.61
N LEU A 66 75.51 15.91 9.99
CA LEU A 66 74.92 15.20 11.12
C LEU A 66 73.76 14.32 10.62
N GLU A 67 73.79 13.02 10.90
CA GLU A 67 72.71 12.09 10.54
C GLU A 67 71.65 12.02 11.66
N LEU A 68 70.45 12.54 11.39
CA LEU A 68 69.31 12.56 12.32
C LEU A 68 68.41 11.34 12.16
N GLU A 69 67.93 10.79 13.28
CA GLU A 69 66.95 9.72 13.33
C GLU A 69 65.55 10.28 13.03
N THR A 70 65.02 9.92 11.87
CA THR A 70 63.76 10.47 11.32
C THR A 70 62.84 9.39 10.74
N GLY A 71 62.99 8.14 11.19
CA GLY A 71 62.12 7.02 10.88
C GLY A 71 62.66 6.10 9.79
N VAL A 72 61.87 5.84 8.74
CA VAL A 72 62.23 4.84 7.71
C VAL A 72 63.41 5.30 6.83
N THR A 73 63.75 6.59 6.82
CA THR A 73 64.94 7.11 6.12
C THR A 73 65.46 8.36 6.82
N ASP A 74 66.62 8.17 7.45
CA ASP A 74 67.34 9.19 8.20
C ASP A 74 67.77 10.37 7.35
N ARG A 75 67.83 11.56 7.98
CA ARG A 75 68.16 12.80 7.29
C ARG A 75 69.54 13.31 7.71
N THR A 76 70.48 13.16 6.78
CA THR A 76 71.79 13.83 6.83
C THR A 76 71.61 15.34 6.64
N VAL A 77 71.74 16.11 7.72
CA VAL A 77 71.67 17.57 7.70
C VAL A 77 73.07 18.19 7.60
N ASN A 78 73.17 19.27 6.83
CA ASN A 78 74.44 19.95 6.59
C ASN A 78 74.75 20.99 7.67
N TYR A 79 76.04 21.12 7.96
CA TYR A 79 76.62 22.25 8.69
C TYR A 79 76.24 23.58 8.04
N SER A 80 75.78 24.54 8.86
CA SER A 80 75.30 25.85 8.39
C SER A 80 76.15 27.03 8.86
N SER A 81 76.67 27.01 10.10
CA SER A 81 77.46 28.11 10.68
C SER A 81 78.11 27.74 12.02
N GLY A 82 79.03 28.58 12.54
CA GLY A 82 79.62 28.45 13.88
C GLY A 82 81.15 28.26 13.95
N SER A 83 81.85 28.26 12.81
CA SER A 83 83.32 28.18 12.75
C SER A 83 83.95 29.37 13.47
N GLY A 84 85.02 29.14 14.23
CA GLY A 84 85.62 30.15 15.12
C GLY A 84 84.87 30.33 16.44
N THR A 85 83.95 29.41 16.77
CA THR A 85 83.25 29.35 18.07
C THR A 85 83.29 27.92 18.62
N ASN A 86 82.79 27.69 19.85
CA ASN A 86 82.62 26.35 20.40
C ASN A 86 81.25 25.72 20.08
N THR A 87 80.44 26.32 19.20
CA THR A 87 79.10 25.84 18.86
C THR A 87 78.92 25.74 17.34
N LEU A 88 78.83 24.52 16.81
CA LEU A 88 78.52 24.30 15.39
C LEU A 88 77.02 24.14 15.20
N LYS A 89 76.47 24.72 14.13
CA LYS A 89 75.05 24.70 13.79
C LYS A 89 74.78 23.86 12.54
N PHE A 90 73.65 23.17 12.55
CA PHE A 90 73.12 22.36 11.47
C PHE A 90 71.63 22.68 11.29
N ASN A 91 71.13 22.67 10.06
CA ASN A 91 69.76 23.08 9.75
C ASN A 91 68.92 21.89 9.28
N TYR A 92 67.91 21.50 10.06
CA TYR A 92 66.97 20.44 9.72
C TYR A 92 65.67 21.03 9.14
N THR A 93 65.20 20.47 8.03
CA THR A 93 63.92 20.80 7.39
C THR A 93 63.12 19.53 7.17
N ILE A 94 61.91 19.48 7.74
CA ILE A 94 60.99 18.34 7.67
C ILE A 94 60.42 18.23 6.24
N SER A 95 60.36 17.02 5.68
CA SER A 95 59.85 16.72 4.33
C SER A 95 59.04 15.43 4.28
N THR A 96 58.00 15.45 3.43
CA THR A 96 57.11 14.32 3.10
C THR A 96 57.41 13.65 1.76
N THR A 97 58.29 14.22 0.93
CA THR A 97 58.56 13.69 -0.42
C THR A 97 59.54 12.52 -0.37
N THR A 98 59.06 11.31 -0.66
CA THR A 98 59.76 10.02 -0.54
C THR A 98 60.30 9.75 0.86
N ASN A 99 59.60 8.85 1.59
CA ASN A 99 59.83 8.49 2.99
C ASN A 99 59.67 9.72 3.93
N PRO A 100 58.43 9.98 4.41
CA PRO A 100 58.12 11.15 5.21
C PRO A 100 58.78 11.05 6.60
N ASP A 101 59.27 12.18 7.12
CA ASP A 101 59.94 12.20 8.42
C ASP A 101 58.96 11.91 9.56
N THR A 102 59.33 11.01 10.46
CA THR A 102 58.60 10.78 11.72
C THR A 102 59.58 10.44 12.83
N SER A 103 59.43 11.07 13.99
CA SER A 103 60.23 10.79 15.17
C SER A 103 59.47 11.16 16.44
N ALA A 104 59.40 10.24 17.40
CA ALA A 104 58.74 10.45 18.68
C ALA A 104 59.55 11.34 19.64
N ASP A 105 60.87 11.40 19.44
CA ASP A 105 61.77 12.39 20.02
C ASP A 105 63.03 12.49 19.15
N LEU A 106 63.26 13.66 18.55
CA LEU A 106 64.28 13.85 17.52
C LEU A 106 65.69 13.84 18.13
N ASP A 107 66.47 12.80 17.82
CA ASP A 107 67.89 12.71 18.15
C ASP A 107 68.74 12.42 16.90
N TYR A 108 70.07 12.36 17.06
CA TYR A 108 70.95 11.82 16.04
C TYR A 108 71.04 10.29 16.14
N LYS A 109 71.22 9.63 14.99
CA LYS A 109 71.09 8.17 14.85
C LYS A 109 72.08 7.35 15.69
N ALA A 110 73.29 7.84 15.90
CA ALA A 110 74.34 7.16 16.66
C ALA A 110 75.38 8.15 17.23
N THR A 111 76.18 7.68 18.18
CA THR A 111 77.35 8.43 18.71
C THR A 111 78.37 8.84 17.63
N THR A 112 78.32 8.22 16.46
CA THR A 112 79.18 8.48 15.29
C THR A 112 78.50 9.28 14.17
N SER A 113 77.28 9.82 14.39
CA SER A 113 76.50 10.51 13.35
C SER A 113 77.07 11.86 12.88
N LEU A 114 78.06 12.42 13.60
CA LEU A 114 78.80 13.61 13.16
C LEU A 114 79.98 13.21 12.27
N ALA A 115 79.89 13.48 10.96
CA ALA A 115 80.88 13.13 9.97
C ALA A 115 81.50 14.38 9.31
N LEU A 116 82.79 14.31 8.96
CA LEU A 116 83.53 15.44 8.38
C LEU A 116 83.17 15.75 6.91
N ASN A 117 82.66 14.76 6.16
CA ASN A 117 82.25 14.91 4.75
C ASN A 117 83.33 15.60 3.88
N GLY A 118 84.57 15.10 3.94
CA GLY A 118 85.74 15.67 3.24
C GLY A 118 86.32 16.97 3.84
N GLY A 119 85.69 17.52 4.88
CA GLY A 119 86.15 18.68 5.63
C GLY A 119 87.03 18.35 6.84
N THR A 120 87.18 19.33 7.75
CA THR A 120 87.88 19.19 9.03
C THR A 120 87.16 19.95 10.13
N ILE A 121 87.22 19.46 11.37
CA ILE A 121 86.86 20.23 12.57
C ILE A 121 88.09 20.19 13.49
N LYS A 122 88.72 21.36 13.73
CA LYS A 122 90.01 21.48 14.43
C LYS A 122 90.05 22.67 15.38
N ASN A 123 90.82 22.62 16.45
CA ASN A 123 91.06 23.78 17.31
C ASN A 123 92.06 24.79 16.68
N ALA A 124 92.44 25.83 17.43
CA ALA A 124 93.40 26.84 16.98
C ALA A 124 94.84 26.30 16.80
N THR A 125 95.19 25.20 17.46
CA THR A 125 96.46 24.46 17.30
C THR A 125 96.42 23.42 16.18
N ALA A 126 95.33 23.37 15.41
CA ALA A 126 95.08 22.46 14.28
C ALA A 126 94.96 20.97 14.63
N GLU A 127 94.71 20.64 15.90
CA GLU A 127 94.40 19.28 16.38
C GLU A 127 92.95 18.91 16.02
N ASP A 128 92.73 17.67 15.57
CA ASP A 128 91.42 17.19 15.11
C ASP A 128 90.46 16.91 16.27
N ALA A 129 89.18 17.25 16.06
CA ALA A 129 88.15 17.08 17.07
C ALA A 129 87.73 15.61 17.27
N THR A 130 87.46 15.26 18.52
CA THR A 130 86.76 14.02 18.89
C THR A 130 85.27 14.20 18.58
N LEU A 131 84.82 13.56 17.49
CA LEU A 131 83.47 13.70 16.94
C LEU A 131 82.41 12.85 17.66
N THR A 132 82.82 12.02 18.61
CA THR A 132 81.93 11.15 19.38
C THR A 132 80.88 11.97 20.13
N LEU A 133 79.63 11.86 19.69
CA LEU A 133 78.48 12.46 20.36
C LEU A 133 78.13 11.66 21.63
N PRO A 134 77.41 12.25 22.61
CA PRO A 134 76.75 11.49 23.68
C PRO A 134 75.88 10.36 23.11
N ALA A 135 75.57 9.34 23.91
CA ALA A 135 74.60 8.32 23.48
C ALA A 135 73.20 8.95 23.31
N PRO A 136 72.44 8.65 22.23
CA PRO A 136 71.07 9.14 22.07
C PRO A 136 70.20 8.84 23.29
N GLY A 137 69.37 9.80 23.69
CA GLY A 137 68.58 9.76 24.93
C GLY A 137 69.37 9.86 26.26
N ALA A 138 70.71 9.87 26.25
CA ALA A 138 71.53 10.11 27.45
C ALA A 138 71.75 11.61 27.68
N ALA A 139 72.12 11.99 28.92
CA ALA A 139 72.36 13.38 29.28
C ALA A 139 73.38 14.05 28.33
N GLY A 140 72.97 15.15 27.69
CA GLY A 140 73.76 15.84 26.67
C GLY A 140 73.42 15.48 25.21
N SER A 141 72.60 14.45 24.94
CA SER A 141 72.03 14.19 23.60
C SER A 141 70.93 15.18 23.23
N LEU A 142 70.45 15.15 21.99
CA LEU A 142 69.45 16.11 21.53
C LEU A 142 68.09 15.85 22.19
N GLY A 143 67.57 14.62 22.19
CA GLY A 143 66.27 14.29 22.79
C GLY A 143 66.26 14.53 24.30
N ALA A 144 67.35 14.16 24.99
CA ALA A 144 67.50 14.41 26.43
C ALA A 144 67.52 15.91 26.82
N ASN A 145 67.84 16.80 25.88
CA ASN A 145 67.86 18.26 26.08
C ASN A 145 66.61 18.96 25.50
N ASN A 146 65.97 18.38 24.48
CA ASN A 146 64.93 19.00 23.68
C ASN A 146 63.91 17.97 23.17
N ALA A 147 62.82 17.76 23.92
CA ALA A 147 61.68 16.97 23.47
C ALA A 147 61.03 17.55 22.18
N ILE A 148 61.43 17.05 21.01
CA ILE A 148 61.00 17.54 19.69
C ILE A 148 60.38 16.37 18.93
N ILE A 149 59.06 16.39 18.80
CA ILE A 149 58.30 15.40 18.03
C ILE A 149 58.26 15.85 16.57
N VAL A 150 58.58 14.95 15.65
CA VAL A 150 58.38 15.15 14.21
C VAL A 150 57.21 14.26 13.78
N ASP A 151 56.13 14.89 13.33
CA ASP A 151 54.95 14.19 12.86
C ASP A 151 54.42 14.80 11.55
N THR A 152 54.40 13.97 10.52
CA THR A 152 53.97 14.33 9.17
C THR A 152 52.83 13.46 8.67
N THR A 153 52.27 12.59 9.52
CA THR A 153 51.19 11.66 9.17
C THR A 153 49.85 12.36 9.39
N PRO A 154 48.96 12.46 8.39
CA PRO A 154 47.62 12.97 8.63
C PRO A 154 46.72 11.92 9.27
N PRO A 155 45.89 12.28 10.28
CA PRO A 155 44.89 11.37 10.83
C PRO A 155 43.83 11.02 9.79
N THR A 156 42.98 10.03 10.11
CA THR A 156 41.78 9.73 9.33
C THR A 156 40.51 10.14 10.08
N ALA A 157 39.49 10.62 9.36
CA ALA A 157 38.23 11.11 9.91
C ALA A 157 37.04 10.29 9.41
N SER A 158 36.11 9.94 10.31
CA SER A 158 34.91 9.17 9.98
C SER A 158 33.63 9.68 10.66
N VAL A 159 32.49 9.33 10.06
CA VAL A 159 31.13 9.79 10.39
C VAL A 159 30.26 8.57 10.68
N VAL A 160 29.42 8.62 11.73
CA VAL A 160 28.58 7.48 12.16
C VAL A 160 27.26 7.35 11.36
N LEU A 161 26.96 8.37 10.53
CA LEU A 161 25.82 8.59 9.61
C LEU A 161 24.55 9.13 10.28
N GLU A 162 24.35 10.45 10.19
CA GLU A 162 23.20 11.17 10.77
C GLU A 162 22.78 12.37 9.89
N THR A 163 21.48 12.70 9.91
CA THR A 163 20.94 14.04 9.56
C THR A 163 20.58 14.73 10.87
N ILE A 164 21.00 15.99 11.07
CA ILE A 164 20.87 16.68 12.37
C ILE A 164 20.37 18.11 12.22
N GLY A 165 19.61 18.55 13.23
CA GLY A 165 19.14 19.93 13.34
C GLY A 165 20.28 20.92 13.64
N SER A 166 20.04 22.21 13.46
CA SER A 166 21.02 23.29 13.75
C SER A 166 21.51 23.34 15.20
N ALA A 167 20.71 22.84 16.15
CA ALA A 167 21.09 22.68 17.56
C ALA A 167 21.70 21.30 17.90
N GLY A 168 21.86 20.42 16.91
CA GLY A 168 22.38 19.06 17.05
C GLY A 168 23.90 19.00 17.15
N ASN A 169 24.41 17.77 17.27
CA ASN A 169 25.83 17.45 17.18
C ASN A 169 25.98 16.29 16.20
N ALA A 170 27.02 16.30 15.37
CA ALA A 170 27.36 15.17 14.52
C ALA A 170 28.29 14.23 15.28
N THR A 171 27.99 12.93 15.25
CA THR A 171 28.88 11.92 15.86
C THR A 171 30.00 11.53 14.88
N ALA A 172 31.25 11.81 15.27
CA ALA A 172 32.44 11.58 14.45
C ALA A 172 33.63 10.98 15.23
N ARG A 173 34.61 10.41 14.52
CA ARG A 173 35.82 9.78 15.09
C ARG A 173 37.08 10.17 14.32
N SER A 174 38.22 10.16 15.03
CA SER A 174 39.58 10.36 14.52
C SER A 174 40.50 9.20 14.96
N THR A 175 41.51 8.85 14.16
CA THR A 175 42.56 7.89 14.58
C THR A 175 43.53 8.43 15.62
N GLU A 176 43.71 9.74 15.71
CA GLU A 176 44.65 10.41 16.62
C GLU A 176 43.98 11.53 17.44
N LEU A 177 44.69 12.03 18.46
CA LEU A 177 44.26 13.15 19.30
C LEU A 177 44.47 14.50 18.58
N GLY A 178 43.59 15.46 18.84
CA GLY A 178 43.60 16.77 18.19
C GLY A 178 42.20 17.38 18.14
N ASN A 179 41.76 17.87 16.98
CA ASN A 179 40.45 18.50 16.78
C ASN A 179 39.67 17.94 15.58
N LEU A 180 38.36 17.77 15.72
CA LEU A 180 37.41 17.48 14.64
C LEU A 180 36.69 18.76 14.19
N TYR A 181 36.52 18.91 12.87
CA TYR A 181 35.85 20.05 12.24
C TYR A 181 34.70 19.55 11.34
N LEU A 182 33.52 20.15 11.45
CA LEU A 182 32.58 20.18 10.32
C LEU A 182 33.02 21.28 9.36
N VAL A 183 32.96 20.99 8.06
CA VAL A 183 33.22 21.94 6.98
C VAL A 183 32.21 21.69 5.87
N ARG A 184 31.61 22.75 5.31
CA ARG A 184 30.61 22.67 4.24
C ARG A 184 31.17 21.89 3.05
N GLY A 185 30.41 20.93 2.53
CA GLY A 185 30.89 19.93 1.57
C GLY A 185 31.31 20.46 0.19
N THR A 186 31.08 21.74 -0.09
CA THR A 186 31.61 22.48 -1.24
C THR A 186 33.06 22.93 -1.07
N ASN A 187 33.57 22.95 0.16
CA ASN A 187 34.93 23.39 0.49
C ASN A 187 35.89 22.20 0.64
N SER A 188 37.07 22.32 0.02
CA SER A 188 38.15 21.32 0.07
C SER A 188 39.43 21.92 0.70
N PRO A 189 39.43 22.18 2.02
CA PRO A 189 40.60 22.69 2.73
C PRO A 189 41.77 21.68 2.70
N THR A 190 42.99 22.18 2.53
CA THR A 190 44.23 21.39 2.60
C THR A 190 45.03 21.63 3.89
N SER A 191 44.56 22.52 4.76
CA SER A 191 45.15 22.77 6.09
C SER A 191 44.12 23.32 7.08
N VAL A 192 44.42 23.21 8.37
CA VAL A 192 43.63 23.83 9.46
C VAL A 192 43.46 25.34 9.25
N ASN A 193 44.48 26.03 8.72
CA ASN A 193 44.39 27.47 8.43
C ASN A 193 43.37 27.78 7.33
N ASN A 194 43.25 26.92 6.30
CA ASN A 194 42.19 27.06 5.31
C ASN A 194 40.82 26.88 5.95
N ILE A 195 40.64 25.90 6.84
CA ILE A 195 39.40 25.76 7.63
C ILE A 195 39.16 27.06 8.40
N LEU A 196 40.06 27.49 9.28
CA LEU A 196 39.84 28.66 10.14
C LEU A 196 39.56 29.96 9.36
N SER A 197 40.00 30.08 8.10
CA SER A 197 39.66 31.20 7.21
C SER A 197 38.22 31.20 6.67
N LEU A 198 37.49 30.07 6.71
CA LEU A 198 36.10 29.97 6.25
C LEU A 198 35.12 30.70 7.18
N PRO A 199 33.98 31.21 6.65
CA PRO A 199 32.89 31.80 7.42
C PRO A 199 32.35 30.87 8.51
N ALA A 200 31.96 31.44 9.65
CA ALA A 200 31.48 30.69 10.82
C ALA A 200 30.19 29.89 10.59
N ASN A 201 29.44 30.17 9.52
CA ASN A 201 28.24 29.42 9.11
C ASN A 201 28.52 28.28 8.11
N GLU A 202 29.79 28.12 7.71
CA GLU A 202 30.28 27.04 6.84
C GLU A 202 31.21 26.05 7.56
N ARG A 203 31.53 26.27 8.84
CA ARG A 203 32.43 25.40 9.62
C ARG A 203 32.25 25.52 11.13
N THR A 204 32.78 24.56 11.88
CA THR A 204 32.99 24.70 13.33
C THR A 204 34.35 25.34 13.66
N THR A 205 34.58 25.65 14.93
CA THR A 205 35.89 26.12 15.45
C THR A 205 36.90 25.01 15.72
N GLY A 206 36.47 23.75 15.60
CA GLY A 206 37.20 22.58 16.09
C GLY A 206 36.62 22.09 17.43
N THR A 207 36.49 20.77 17.57
CA THR A 207 36.09 20.09 18.81
C THR A 207 37.18 19.11 19.21
N ALA A 208 37.70 19.26 20.42
CA ALA A 208 38.82 18.46 20.92
C ALA A 208 38.45 16.97 21.04
N ILE A 209 39.34 16.11 20.53
CA ILE A 209 39.24 14.65 20.61
C ILE A 209 39.84 14.23 21.95
N ALA A 210 39.00 13.83 22.90
CA ALA A 210 39.45 13.42 24.24
C ALA A 210 40.16 12.05 24.25
N THR A 211 39.72 11.14 23.38
CA THR A 211 40.27 9.78 23.25
C THR A 211 40.26 9.38 21.76
N ILE A 212 41.29 8.69 21.29
CA ILE A 212 41.36 8.20 19.91
C ILE A 212 40.24 7.19 19.61
N ASN A 213 39.71 7.22 18.39
CA ASN A 213 38.67 6.32 17.88
C ASN A 213 37.35 6.25 18.70
N THR A 214 37.11 7.19 19.63
CA THR A 214 35.83 7.31 20.34
C THR A 214 34.88 8.29 19.66
N ASP A 215 33.58 8.03 19.78
CA ASP A 215 32.53 8.94 19.34
C ASP A 215 32.66 10.31 20.01
N THR A 216 32.89 11.33 19.19
CA THR A 216 33.07 12.72 19.61
C THR A 216 31.97 13.56 18.96
N ASN A 217 31.20 14.26 19.78
CA ASN A 217 30.08 15.10 19.35
C ASN A 217 30.60 16.44 18.85
N VAL A 218 30.52 16.69 17.54
CA VAL A 218 30.95 17.95 16.92
C VAL A 218 29.70 18.83 16.68
N PRO A 219 29.54 20.00 17.34
CA PRO A 219 28.29 20.77 17.29
C PRO A 219 27.94 21.31 15.90
N ALA A 220 26.65 21.33 15.55
CA ALA A 220 26.13 21.93 14.33
C ALA A 220 25.75 23.43 14.47
N ALA A 221 25.93 24.00 15.68
CA ALA A 221 25.52 25.36 15.99
C ALA A 221 26.07 26.40 14.99
N MET A 222 25.21 27.32 14.56
CA MET A 222 25.46 28.37 13.56
C MET A 222 25.68 27.90 12.11
N LEU A 223 25.68 26.60 11.82
CA LEU A 223 25.79 26.09 10.45
C LEU A 223 24.48 26.29 9.65
N THR A 224 24.62 26.49 8.34
CA THR A 224 23.47 26.57 7.41
C THR A 224 23.09 25.20 6.86
N SER A 225 21.83 25.00 6.43
CA SER A 225 21.39 23.73 5.86
C SER A 225 22.26 23.29 4.67
N GLY A 226 22.50 21.97 4.57
CA GLY A 226 23.22 21.34 3.47
C GLY A 226 24.17 20.21 3.88
N PRO A 227 24.94 19.66 2.93
CA PRO A 227 25.93 18.61 3.20
C PRO A 227 27.24 19.19 3.76
N TYR A 228 27.76 18.54 4.80
CA TYR A 228 29.03 18.83 5.44
C TYR A 228 29.94 17.59 5.45
N LYS A 229 31.25 17.81 5.49
CA LYS A 229 32.29 16.80 5.68
C LYS A 229 32.94 16.97 7.05
N ILE A 230 33.40 15.87 7.62
CA ILE A 230 34.30 15.91 8.77
C ILE A 230 35.73 15.91 8.28
N TYR A 231 36.56 16.75 8.92
CA TYR A 231 38.01 16.68 8.87
C TYR A 231 38.54 16.54 10.30
N ALA A 232 39.56 15.72 10.50
CA ALA A 232 40.34 15.67 11.73
C ALA A 232 41.66 16.42 11.51
N ALA A 233 42.16 17.08 12.54
CA ALA A 233 43.54 17.52 12.61
C ALA A 233 44.18 17.00 13.90
N ASP A 234 45.43 16.52 13.81
CA ASP A 234 46.19 16.04 14.96
C ASP A 234 46.76 17.20 15.81
N VAL A 235 47.65 16.88 16.76
CA VAL A 235 48.32 17.86 17.64
C VAL A 235 49.47 18.66 17.00
N ALA A 236 50.12 18.14 15.94
CA ALA A 236 50.99 18.93 15.04
C ALA A 236 50.16 19.72 14.00
N GLY A 237 48.89 19.35 13.83
CA GLY A 237 47.90 19.94 12.96
C GLY A 237 48.02 19.49 11.50
N ASN A 238 48.49 18.28 11.19
CA ASN A 238 48.26 17.73 9.85
C ASN A 238 46.74 17.50 9.67
N LEU A 239 46.22 17.69 8.46
CA LEU A 239 44.77 17.64 8.21
C LEU A 239 44.41 16.36 7.46
N SER A 240 43.42 15.63 7.96
CA SER A 240 42.90 14.43 7.32
C SER A 240 42.35 14.69 5.93
N ALA A 241 42.24 13.63 5.13
CA ALA A 241 41.28 13.63 4.03
C ALA A 241 39.84 13.83 4.56
N ALA A 242 38.95 14.31 3.70
CA ALA A 242 37.52 14.48 4.03
C ALA A 242 36.85 13.13 4.33
N SER A 243 35.91 13.10 5.28
CA SER A 243 35.11 11.91 5.58
C SER A 243 34.40 11.36 4.33
N ALA A 244 34.41 10.03 4.14
CA ALA A 244 33.76 9.41 2.98
C ALA A 244 32.25 9.75 2.90
N LEU A 245 31.55 9.64 4.03
CA LEU A 245 30.15 10.03 4.18
C LEU A 245 30.01 11.56 4.39
N ASN A 246 28.80 12.06 4.16
CA ASN A 246 28.39 13.42 4.52
C ASN A 246 27.64 13.38 5.87
N VAL A 247 27.72 14.49 6.62
CA VAL A 247 26.69 14.86 7.59
C VAL A 247 25.70 15.76 6.85
N ILE A 248 24.40 15.57 7.03
CA ILE A 248 23.39 16.52 6.54
C ILE A 248 22.95 17.40 7.69
N ILE A 249 23.20 18.70 7.57
CA ILE A 249 22.67 19.70 8.50
C ILE A 249 21.33 20.18 7.94
N ASP A 250 20.31 20.24 8.78
CA ASP A 250 19.16 21.10 8.52
C ASP A 250 18.96 22.15 9.61
N ALA A 251 18.87 23.40 9.19
CA ALA A 251 18.68 24.58 10.00
C ALA A 251 17.37 25.32 9.66
N ALA A 252 16.59 24.82 8.71
CA ALA A 252 15.27 25.34 8.40
C ALA A 252 14.22 24.70 9.32
N GLY A 253 13.24 25.50 9.77
CA GLY A 253 11.99 24.96 10.28
C GLY A 253 10.97 24.88 9.14
N PRO A 254 10.01 23.94 9.19
CA PRO A 254 9.03 23.75 8.14
C PRO A 254 8.11 24.96 7.96
N ASN A 255 7.52 25.09 6.78
CA ASN A 255 6.39 25.99 6.50
C ASN A 255 5.08 25.27 6.84
N VAL A 256 4.34 25.78 7.82
CA VAL A 256 3.02 25.24 8.21
C VAL A 256 1.88 26.05 7.59
N ALA A 257 0.87 25.35 7.09
CA ALA A 257 -0.34 25.94 6.51
C ALA A 257 -1.63 25.30 7.08
N MET A 258 -2.70 26.09 7.12
CA MET A 258 -4.06 25.65 7.47
C MET A 258 -4.93 25.66 6.21
N VAL A 259 -5.52 24.51 5.88
CA VAL A 259 -6.10 24.24 4.55
C VAL A 259 -7.59 24.59 4.45
N LEU A 260 -8.27 24.82 5.58
CA LEU A 260 -9.67 25.30 5.62
C LEU A 260 -9.78 26.59 6.45
N VAL A 261 -10.69 27.47 6.06
CA VAL A 261 -10.62 28.92 6.36
C VAL A 261 -11.30 29.34 7.67
N SER A 262 -11.90 28.43 8.44
CA SER A 262 -12.55 28.81 9.72
C SER A 262 -11.53 28.89 10.85
N THR A 263 -11.23 30.11 11.29
CA THR A 263 -10.37 30.36 12.46
C THR A 263 -11.15 30.38 13.78
N ALA A 264 -12.47 30.50 13.74
CA ALA A 264 -13.34 30.20 14.88
C ALA A 264 -13.76 28.72 14.82
N LEU A 265 -13.50 27.98 15.89
CA LEU A 265 -13.69 26.53 15.99
C LEU A 265 -14.25 26.16 17.37
N SER A 266 -14.88 24.99 17.44
CA SER A 266 -15.25 24.36 18.72
C SER A 266 -14.15 23.43 19.24
N ASN A 267 -14.24 23.00 20.49
CA ASN A 267 -13.39 21.94 21.06
C ASN A 267 -13.72 20.52 20.52
N SER A 268 -14.74 20.37 19.67
CA SER A 268 -15.05 19.17 18.85
C SER A 268 -14.33 19.15 17.50
N SER A 269 -13.82 20.29 17.06
CA SER A 269 -13.33 20.51 15.71
C SER A 269 -12.01 19.78 15.38
N ARG A 270 -11.68 19.71 14.09
CA ARG A 270 -10.37 19.28 13.61
C ARG A 270 -9.83 20.24 12.56
N ILE A 271 -8.55 20.55 12.67
CA ILE A 271 -7.83 21.44 11.75
C ILE A 271 -7.13 20.60 10.69
N ALA A 272 -7.39 20.93 9.43
CA ALA A 272 -6.64 20.44 8.30
C ALA A 272 -5.31 21.21 8.21
N VAL A 273 -4.23 20.57 8.65
CA VAL A 273 -2.87 21.14 8.68
C VAL A 273 -2.00 20.52 7.60
N GLN A 274 -1.14 21.32 6.98
CA GLN A 274 -0.19 20.88 5.94
C GLN A 274 1.20 21.43 6.29
N SER A 275 2.24 20.67 5.95
CA SER A 275 3.65 21.03 6.15
C SER A 275 4.42 20.53 4.93
N ASN A 276 5.39 21.32 4.44
CA ASN A 276 6.28 20.90 3.34
C ASN A 276 7.29 19.82 3.75
N GLU A 277 7.36 19.47 5.04
CA GLU A 277 8.23 18.43 5.60
C GLU A 277 7.45 17.49 6.55
N THR A 278 7.97 16.27 6.72
CA THR A 278 7.49 15.32 7.73
C THR A 278 7.89 15.73 9.14
N GLY A 279 7.05 15.45 10.13
CA GLY A 279 7.34 15.77 11.52
C GLY A 279 6.06 15.83 12.35
N LYS A 280 5.82 16.97 13.03
CA LYS A 280 4.61 17.20 13.84
C LYS A 280 4.04 18.60 13.63
N ALA A 281 2.71 18.73 13.65
CA ALA A 281 2.03 20.02 13.82
C ALA A 281 1.55 20.19 15.26
N TYR A 282 1.58 21.42 15.75
CA TYR A 282 1.24 21.82 17.12
C TYR A 282 0.24 22.99 17.09
N LEU A 283 -0.87 22.86 17.81
CA LEU A 283 -1.78 23.97 18.07
C LEU A 283 -1.58 24.40 19.53
N VAL A 284 -1.00 25.58 19.74
CA VAL A 284 -0.45 26.02 21.03
C VAL A 284 -1.13 27.30 21.49
N ARG A 285 -1.53 27.38 22.75
CA ARG A 285 -2.25 28.53 23.31
C ARG A 285 -1.40 29.78 23.22
N ASP A 286 -2.01 30.89 22.82
CA ASP A 286 -1.32 32.15 22.49
C ASP A 286 -0.53 32.76 23.67
N THR A 287 -0.88 32.37 24.90
CA THR A 287 -0.19 32.75 26.15
C THR A 287 1.10 31.97 26.42
N VAL A 288 1.41 30.93 25.64
CA VAL A 288 2.65 30.14 25.80
C VAL A 288 3.79 30.83 25.04
N VAL A 289 4.90 31.08 25.74
CA VAL A 289 6.12 31.64 25.13
C VAL A 289 6.87 30.54 24.39
N VAL A 290 6.54 30.35 23.13
CA VAL A 290 7.17 29.34 22.26
C VAL A 290 8.53 29.83 21.76
N LEU A 291 9.59 29.11 22.15
CA LEU A 291 10.98 29.31 21.74
C LEU A 291 11.55 28.13 20.94
N ASN A 292 11.01 26.93 21.17
CA ASN A 292 11.39 25.64 20.56
C ASN A 292 10.33 24.57 20.89
N VAL A 293 10.47 23.35 20.35
CA VAL A 293 9.54 22.24 20.61
C VAL A 293 9.38 21.94 22.11
N ALA A 294 10.47 21.97 22.89
CA ALA A 294 10.44 21.67 24.33
C ALA A 294 9.60 22.69 25.13
N SER A 295 9.59 23.97 24.72
CA SER A 295 8.73 25.00 25.33
C SER A 295 7.23 24.79 25.05
N ILE A 296 6.87 24.08 23.97
CA ILE A 296 5.49 23.67 23.70
C ILE A 296 5.12 22.51 24.62
N THR A 297 5.89 21.42 24.61
CA THR A 297 5.59 20.20 25.38
C THR A 297 5.64 20.44 26.90
N GLY A 298 6.43 21.41 27.36
CA GLY A 298 6.47 21.83 28.76
C GLY A 298 5.27 22.67 29.25
N SER A 299 4.35 23.06 28.35
CA SER A 299 3.20 23.91 28.69
C SER A 299 1.97 23.16 29.24
N GLY A 300 1.97 21.82 29.14
CA GLY A 300 0.91 20.94 29.63
C GLY A 300 -0.27 20.74 28.66
N ASP A 301 -0.82 19.53 28.66
CA ASP A 301 -1.72 18.93 27.65
C ASP A 301 -3.03 19.68 27.36
N ALA A 302 -3.38 20.68 28.17
CA ALA A 302 -4.57 21.52 28.01
C ALA A 302 -4.25 22.93 27.45
N ASN A 303 -2.97 23.23 27.21
CA ASN A 303 -2.48 24.43 26.54
C ASN A 303 -1.90 24.15 25.15
N PHE A 304 -1.73 22.89 24.74
CA PHE A 304 -1.37 22.53 23.38
C PHE A 304 -1.95 21.17 22.96
N ASN A 305 -2.06 20.93 21.67
CA ASN A 305 -2.31 19.60 21.09
C ASN A 305 -1.39 19.38 19.89
N GLU A 306 -1.08 18.13 19.55
CA GLU A 306 -0.16 17.76 18.47
C GLU A 306 -0.70 16.66 17.53
N VAL A 307 -0.15 16.59 16.32
CA VAL A 307 -0.39 15.48 15.38
C VAL A 307 0.86 15.22 14.53
N THR A 308 1.18 13.95 14.29
CA THR A 308 2.29 13.54 13.43
C THR A 308 1.94 13.70 11.96
N ILE A 309 2.76 14.46 11.23
CA ILE A 309 2.70 14.59 9.76
C ILE A 309 3.63 13.52 9.17
N SER A 310 3.06 12.40 8.75
CA SER A 310 3.79 11.22 8.26
C SER A 310 4.29 11.33 6.81
N ALA A 311 3.79 12.30 6.04
CA ALA A 311 4.24 12.60 4.69
C ALA A 311 4.19 14.11 4.41
N ALA A 312 5.25 14.65 3.83
CA ALA A 312 5.32 16.03 3.36
C ALA A 312 4.19 16.37 2.38
N ASP A 313 3.73 17.62 2.42
CA ASP A 313 2.61 18.19 1.66
C ASP A 313 1.26 17.46 1.81
N THR A 314 1.13 16.48 2.72
CA THR A 314 -0.15 15.80 2.97
C THR A 314 -0.97 16.49 4.06
N VAL A 315 -2.27 16.62 3.81
CA VAL A 315 -3.21 17.24 4.74
C VAL A 315 -3.49 16.30 5.91
N THR A 316 -2.98 16.66 7.08
CA THR A 316 -3.11 15.93 8.34
C THR A 316 -4.21 16.56 9.20
N SER A 317 -4.84 15.79 10.10
CA SER A 317 -6.00 16.23 10.89
C SER A 317 -5.67 16.38 12.39
N LEU A 318 -5.32 17.60 12.79
CA LEU A 318 -5.05 17.98 14.18
C LEU A 318 -6.36 18.22 14.94
N ALA A 319 -6.50 17.72 16.16
CA ALA A 319 -7.74 17.89 16.93
C ALA A 319 -7.72 19.15 17.80
N THR A 320 -8.89 19.75 18.04
CA THR A 320 -9.09 20.74 19.12
C THR A 320 -9.58 20.10 20.42
N SER A 321 -9.94 18.81 20.41
CA SER A 321 -10.25 18.03 21.61
C SER A 321 -9.09 18.09 22.61
N THR A 322 -9.41 18.20 23.91
CA THR A 322 -8.54 18.50 25.08
C THR A 322 -8.06 19.95 25.23
N LEU A 323 -8.29 20.83 24.26
CA LEU A 323 -7.96 22.26 24.41
C LEU A 323 -9.04 23.03 25.17
N ASN A 324 -8.59 23.98 25.99
CA ASN A 324 -9.46 24.95 26.67
C ASN A 324 -9.89 26.08 25.72
N ASP A 325 -11.00 26.72 26.02
CA ASP A 325 -11.43 27.97 25.38
C ASP A 325 -10.32 29.05 25.39
N GLY A 326 -10.23 29.78 24.27
CA GLY A 326 -9.27 30.86 24.06
C GLY A 326 -8.58 30.82 22.71
N SER A 327 -7.49 31.59 22.59
CA SER A 327 -6.74 31.79 21.35
C SER A 327 -5.49 30.90 21.26
N TYR A 328 -5.18 30.44 20.05
CA TYR A 328 -4.12 29.49 19.72
C TYR A 328 -3.39 29.88 18.43
N LYS A 329 -2.11 29.51 18.34
CA LYS A 329 -1.25 29.59 17.16
C LYS A 329 -0.89 28.19 16.67
N LEU A 330 -0.87 28.00 15.36
CA LEU A 330 -0.43 26.77 14.71
C LEU A 330 1.08 26.86 14.40
N TYR A 331 1.82 25.81 14.72
CA TYR A 331 3.23 25.60 14.39
C TYR A 331 3.41 24.21 13.75
N ALA A 332 4.54 23.99 13.09
CA ALA A 332 5.04 22.65 12.80
C ALA A 332 6.50 22.52 13.25
N ALA A 333 6.97 21.30 13.45
CA ALA A 333 8.38 20.96 13.60
C ALA A 333 8.71 19.77 12.69
N ASP A 334 9.94 19.73 12.19
CA ASP A 334 10.46 18.63 11.37
C ASP A 334 10.82 17.38 12.21
N THR A 335 11.50 16.40 11.61
CA THR A 335 11.99 15.20 12.29
C THR A 335 13.27 15.40 13.12
N VAL A 336 13.92 16.58 13.04
CA VAL A 336 15.12 16.93 13.83
C VAL A 336 14.87 18.08 14.82
N PHE A 337 13.59 18.42 15.03
CA PHE A 337 13.03 19.41 15.95
C PHE A 337 13.31 20.89 15.63
N ASN A 338 13.64 21.25 14.38
CA ASN A 338 13.56 22.65 13.95
C ASN A 338 12.09 23.08 13.91
N LEU A 339 11.77 24.27 14.41
CA LEU A 339 10.39 24.77 14.56
C LEU A 339 10.03 25.82 13.51
N SER A 340 8.82 25.76 12.97
CA SER A 340 8.26 26.75 12.05
C SER A 340 8.12 28.14 12.68
N ALA A 341 7.99 29.16 11.83
CA ALA A 341 7.28 30.38 12.23
C ALA A 341 5.82 30.02 12.60
N PRO A 342 5.17 30.75 13.52
CA PRO A 342 3.74 30.59 13.77
C PRO A 342 2.94 30.92 12.52
N PHE A 343 1.88 30.16 12.25
CA PHE A 343 0.86 30.52 11.28
C PHE A 343 0.31 31.92 11.58
N SER A 344 0.18 32.75 10.56
CA SER A 344 0.00 34.20 10.71
C SER A 344 -1.37 34.62 11.27
N THR A 345 -2.36 33.72 11.26
CA THR A 345 -3.72 34.02 11.73
C THR A 345 -4.02 33.25 13.01
N LEU A 346 -4.55 33.98 14.00
CA LEU A 346 -4.93 33.43 15.31
C LEU A 346 -6.17 32.53 15.18
N ILE A 347 -6.16 31.40 15.87
CA ILE A 347 -7.23 30.39 15.88
C ILE A 347 -7.92 30.43 17.24
N THR A 348 -9.23 30.65 17.27
CA THR A 348 -10.04 30.73 18.49
C THR A 348 -10.84 29.45 18.69
N ILE A 349 -10.71 28.84 19.87
CA ILE A 349 -11.47 27.66 20.30
C ILE A 349 -12.49 28.09 21.35
N GLY A 350 -13.72 27.59 21.24
CA GLY A 350 -14.77 27.71 22.25
C GLY A 350 -15.43 26.37 22.58
N ALA A 351 -16.13 26.31 23.72
CA ALA A 351 -16.88 25.13 24.13
C ALA A 351 -18.03 24.82 23.17
N ASP A 352 -18.09 23.57 22.66
CA ASP A 352 -19.24 23.13 21.88
C ASP A 352 -20.46 22.89 22.77
N SER A 353 -21.58 23.49 22.38
CA SER A 353 -22.90 23.34 22.99
C SER A 353 -24.00 23.19 21.94
N SER A 354 -23.59 23.04 20.68
CA SER A 354 -24.44 22.75 19.54
C SER A 354 -24.93 21.31 19.66
N SER A 355 -26.23 21.07 19.47
CA SER A 355 -26.67 19.73 19.08
C SER A 355 -26.61 19.63 17.56
N PRO A 356 -26.15 18.51 16.98
CA PRO A 356 -26.07 18.38 15.53
C PRO A 356 -27.46 18.51 14.91
N THR A 357 -27.52 19.12 13.73
CA THR A 357 -28.74 19.41 12.96
C THR A 357 -28.58 18.97 11.51
N VAL A 358 -29.64 18.45 10.91
CA VAL A 358 -29.62 18.03 9.49
C VAL A 358 -29.69 19.28 8.60
N THR A 359 -28.72 19.45 7.69
CA THR A 359 -28.66 20.62 6.79
C THR A 359 -29.26 20.33 5.42
N THR A 360 -28.92 19.18 4.84
CA THR A 360 -29.42 18.71 3.54
C THR A 360 -29.37 17.20 3.49
N ALA A 361 -30.22 16.57 2.69
CA ALA A 361 -30.10 15.16 2.37
C ALA A 361 -30.57 14.96 0.92
N THR A 362 -29.86 14.13 0.16
CA THR A 362 -29.99 14.05 -1.30
C THR A 362 -30.00 12.61 -1.75
N PRO A 363 -31.05 12.12 -2.44
CA PRO A 363 -30.91 10.95 -3.29
C PRO A 363 -29.94 11.29 -4.44
N PHE A 364 -29.22 10.29 -4.96
CA PHE A 364 -28.42 10.47 -6.17
C PHE A 364 -29.33 10.72 -7.39
N THR A 365 -28.88 11.55 -8.32
CA THR A 365 -29.64 11.96 -9.51
C THR A 365 -29.83 10.82 -10.51
N ALA A 366 -30.90 10.89 -11.31
CA ALA A 366 -31.48 9.78 -12.08
C ALA A 366 -30.61 9.17 -13.21
N GLU A 367 -29.34 9.57 -13.34
CA GLU A 367 -28.48 9.29 -14.50
C GLU A 367 -27.78 7.92 -14.46
N THR A 368 -27.95 7.14 -13.38
CA THR A 368 -27.32 5.83 -13.16
C THR A 368 -28.30 4.67 -12.96
N GLN A 369 -29.56 4.80 -13.38
CA GLN A 369 -30.57 3.75 -13.23
C GLN A 369 -30.42 2.61 -14.26
N ALA A 370 -29.45 1.74 -14.01
CA ALA A 370 -29.38 0.40 -14.60
C ALA A 370 -28.82 -0.68 -13.64
N ALA A 371 -28.37 -0.29 -12.43
CA ALA A 371 -27.72 -1.23 -11.51
C ALA A 371 -27.83 -0.83 -10.01
N VAL A 372 -28.26 -1.79 -9.19
CA VAL A 372 -28.11 -1.85 -7.71
C VAL A 372 -28.93 -0.82 -6.91
N ALA A 373 -29.07 -1.06 -5.60
CA ALA A 373 -29.89 -0.26 -4.67
C ALA A 373 -29.34 1.15 -4.42
N ALA A 374 -30.25 2.10 -4.17
CA ALA A 374 -29.93 3.50 -3.94
C ALA A 374 -29.71 3.80 -2.45
N ASN A 375 -28.51 4.28 -2.10
CA ASN A 375 -28.15 4.63 -0.73
C ASN A 375 -28.56 6.07 -0.38
N LEU A 376 -29.05 6.27 0.85
CA LEU A 376 -29.60 7.51 1.37
C LEU A 376 -28.52 8.34 2.07
N VAL A 377 -28.18 9.52 1.54
CA VAL A 377 -27.11 10.38 2.10
C VAL A 377 -27.70 11.58 2.84
N ILE A 378 -27.42 11.67 4.15
CA ILE A 378 -27.89 12.70 5.08
C ILE A 378 -26.68 13.52 5.55
N LYS A 379 -26.70 14.85 5.37
CA LYS A 379 -25.67 15.78 5.87
C LYS A 379 -26.15 16.51 7.12
N PHE A 380 -25.23 16.68 8.06
CA PHE A 380 -25.41 17.50 9.25
C PHE A 380 -24.73 18.88 9.07
N ASN A 381 -24.85 19.78 10.04
CA ASN A 381 -24.10 21.03 10.12
C ASN A 381 -22.63 20.81 10.50
N GLU A 382 -22.35 19.72 11.23
CA GLU A 382 -21.07 19.44 11.88
C GLU A 382 -20.67 17.95 11.76
N PRO A 383 -19.43 17.55 12.08
CA PRO A 383 -19.00 16.15 12.06
C PRO A 383 -19.72 15.32 13.13
N VAL A 384 -20.32 14.20 12.72
CA VAL A 384 -21.19 13.37 13.56
C VAL A 384 -20.68 11.92 13.73
N ALA A 385 -21.18 11.22 14.74
CA ALA A 385 -20.97 9.80 14.99
C ALA A 385 -22.30 9.07 15.30
N LYS A 386 -22.34 7.75 15.09
CA LYS A 386 -23.50 6.90 15.40
C LYS A 386 -23.37 6.25 16.77
N PHE A 387 -24.49 6.07 17.48
CA PHE A 387 -24.49 5.28 18.70
C PHE A 387 -24.26 3.80 18.41
N THR A 388 -23.25 3.23 19.07
CA THR A 388 -22.74 1.86 18.86
C THR A 388 -23.31 0.82 19.84
N THR A 389 -24.15 1.23 20.79
CA THR A 389 -24.51 0.43 21.98
C THR A 389 -26.01 0.43 22.34
N ASN A 390 -26.89 0.92 21.45
CA ASN A 390 -28.29 1.13 21.83
C ASN A 390 -29.30 0.93 20.68
N ASN A 391 -29.74 -0.31 20.48
CA ASN A 391 -30.73 -0.73 19.49
C ASN A 391 -32.13 -0.10 19.65
N THR A 392 -32.36 0.73 20.68
CA THR A 392 -33.61 1.52 20.85
C THR A 392 -33.66 2.77 19.98
N LYS A 393 -32.58 3.09 19.25
CA LYS A 393 -32.46 4.28 18.41
C LYS A 393 -32.41 3.88 16.94
N THR A 394 -33.29 4.48 16.13
CA THR A 394 -33.50 4.05 14.74
C THR A 394 -33.58 5.21 13.76
N PHE A 395 -33.26 4.89 12.51
CA PHE A 395 -33.70 5.59 11.31
C PHE A 395 -34.93 4.86 10.78
N THR A 396 -36.03 5.58 10.53
CA THR A 396 -37.25 4.98 9.99
C THR A 396 -37.58 5.64 8.65
N LEU A 397 -37.69 4.82 7.60
CA LEU A 397 -38.07 5.23 6.25
C LEU A 397 -39.54 4.83 6.01
N VAL A 398 -40.43 5.82 5.93
CA VAL A 398 -41.87 5.65 5.70
C VAL A 398 -42.22 6.01 4.26
N ARG A 399 -43.02 5.19 3.59
CA ARG A 399 -43.49 5.41 2.22
C ARG A 399 -44.89 6.02 2.23
N SER A 400 -45.06 7.19 1.61
CA SER A 400 -46.36 7.82 1.36
C SER A 400 -46.82 7.57 -0.06
N VAL A 401 -48.08 7.19 -0.22
CA VAL A 401 -48.78 7.15 -1.51
C VAL A 401 -49.99 8.07 -1.40
N THR A 402 -49.83 9.33 -1.82
CA THR A 402 -50.91 10.33 -1.76
C THR A 402 -51.87 10.11 -2.93
N PRO A 403 -53.17 9.81 -2.71
CA PRO A 403 -54.13 9.74 -3.80
C PRO A 403 -54.38 11.13 -4.38
N THR A 404 -54.08 11.33 -5.65
CA THR A 404 -54.23 12.62 -6.34
C THR A 404 -55.70 12.94 -6.58
N ILE A 405 -56.24 13.94 -5.87
CA ILE A 405 -57.60 14.43 -6.08
C ILE A 405 -57.59 15.52 -7.16
N THR A 406 -58.11 15.21 -8.34
CA THR A 406 -58.31 16.19 -9.43
C THR A 406 -59.71 16.79 -9.33
N THR A 407 -59.81 18.13 -9.24
CA THR A 407 -61.09 18.83 -9.03
C THR A 407 -61.86 19.05 -10.34
N GLY A 408 -63.10 18.56 -10.38
CA GLY A 408 -64.11 18.97 -11.36
C GLY A 408 -64.74 20.33 -11.02
N SER A 409 -65.29 21.02 -12.02
CA SER A 409 -65.89 22.36 -11.85
C SER A 409 -67.17 22.33 -11.01
N LEU A 410 -67.40 23.39 -10.23
CA LEU A 410 -68.56 23.57 -9.36
C LEU A 410 -69.82 23.97 -10.14
N THR A 411 -70.95 23.30 -9.88
CA THR A 411 -72.30 23.84 -10.17
C THR A 411 -73.31 23.26 -9.16
N GLY A 412 -73.48 23.95 -8.02
CA GLY A 412 -74.39 23.54 -6.93
C GLY A 412 -73.69 22.85 -5.75
N ASN A 413 -74.46 22.47 -4.73
CA ASN A 413 -73.97 21.90 -3.45
C ASN A 413 -73.57 20.41 -3.56
N VAL A 414 -72.98 20.00 -4.68
CA VAL A 414 -72.50 18.62 -4.90
C VAL A 414 -71.05 18.67 -5.39
N VAL A 415 -70.19 17.90 -4.74
CA VAL A 415 -68.81 17.65 -5.17
C VAL A 415 -68.67 16.18 -5.47
N THR A 416 -68.32 15.85 -6.70
CA THR A 416 -68.01 14.48 -7.14
C THR A 416 -66.52 14.22 -6.95
N LEU A 417 -66.18 13.10 -6.31
CA LEU A 417 -64.79 12.61 -6.20
C LEU A 417 -64.63 11.37 -7.07
N THR A 418 -63.72 11.43 -8.04
CA THR A 418 -63.43 10.32 -8.95
C THR A 418 -62.08 9.72 -8.60
N PHE A 419 -62.05 8.44 -8.24
CA PHE A 419 -60.81 7.71 -7.94
C PHE A 419 -60.19 7.15 -9.23
N SER A 420 -59.08 7.72 -9.69
CA SER A 420 -58.25 7.11 -10.74
C SER A 420 -57.45 5.94 -10.15
N SER A 421 -57.88 4.72 -10.46
CA SER A 421 -57.10 3.47 -10.33
C SER A 421 -56.36 3.25 -8.99
N ALA A 422 -57.12 3.00 -7.91
CA ALA A 422 -56.59 2.26 -6.76
C ALA A 422 -56.78 0.74 -7.00
N PRO A 423 -55.73 -0.10 -6.96
CA PRO A 423 -55.89 -1.54 -7.14
C PRO A 423 -56.59 -2.20 -5.94
N GLY A 424 -57.70 -2.92 -6.18
CA GLY A 424 -58.19 -3.94 -5.25
C GLY A 424 -59.31 -3.55 -4.27
N LEU A 425 -60.36 -2.84 -4.72
CA LEU A 425 -61.67 -2.77 -4.05
C LEU A 425 -62.78 -3.21 -5.00
N ILE A 426 -63.73 -4.02 -4.49
CA ILE A 426 -64.82 -4.65 -5.25
C ILE A 426 -66.17 -4.57 -4.51
N VAL A 427 -67.26 -4.93 -5.21
CA VAL A 427 -68.62 -4.91 -4.64
C VAL A 427 -68.72 -5.87 -3.45
N GLY A 428 -69.14 -5.35 -2.30
CA GLY A 428 -69.30 -6.07 -1.04
C GLY A 428 -68.26 -5.72 0.04
N ASP A 429 -67.13 -5.10 -0.34
CA ASP A 429 -66.12 -4.65 0.62
C ASP A 429 -66.68 -3.59 1.60
N LYS A 430 -66.07 -3.49 2.78
CA LYS A 430 -66.61 -2.72 3.91
C LYS A 430 -65.64 -1.64 4.36
N ILE A 431 -66.19 -0.47 4.71
CA ILE A 431 -65.44 0.60 5.39
C ILE A 431 -65.99 0.73 6.81
N THR A 432 -65.11 0.66 7.80
CA THR A 432 -65.43 0.83 9.22
C THR A 432 -64.80 2.13 9.74
N THR A 433 -65.60 2.94 10.44
CA THR A 433 -65.13 4.20 11.03
C THR A 433 -64.71 3.98 12.48
N THR A 434 -63.48 4.38 12.81
CA THR A 434 -62.95 4.34 14.18
C THR A 434 -62.67 5.77 14.65
N SER A 435 -62.89 6.06 15.94
CA SER A 435 -62.55 7.35 16.56
C SER A 435 -63.26 8.59 15.97
N CYS A 436 -64.53 8.47 15.59
CA CYS A 436 -65.34 9.60 15.12
C CYS A 436 -66.13 10.30 16.24
N SER A 437 -66.16 11.64 16.20
CA SER A 437 -67.00 12.50 17.05
C SER A 437 -68.16 13.09 16.26
N ASN A 438 -69.35 12.49 16.36
CA ASN A 438 -70.65 12.95 15.84
C ASN A 438 -70.63 13.69 14.48
N ALA A 439 -70.46 12.93 13.39
CA ALA A 439 -70.76 13.40 12.03
C ALA A 439 -72.11 12.83 11.54
N VAL A 440 -72.89 13.64 10.82
CA VAL A 440 -74.19 13.24 10.26
C VAL A 440 -74.10 13.20 8.74
N PHE A 441 -74.38 12.03 8.15
CA PHE A 441 -74.47 11.85 6.71
C PHE A 441 -75.93 11.96 6.25
N ASN A 442 -76.20 12.89 5.33
CA ASN A 442 -77.50 13.02 4.66
C ASN A 442 -77.43 12.41 3.25
N ASN A 443 -78.21 11.36 3.03
CA ASN A 443 -78.62 10.90 1.70
C ASN A 443 -80.16 10.80 1.68
N ALA A 444 -80.78 11.05 0.53
CA ALA A 444 -82.20 11.35 0.36
C ALA A 444 -83.16 10.14 0.50
N ALA A 445 -82.83 9.16 1.36
CA ALA A 445 -83.63 7.97 1.61
C ALA A 445 -83.68 7.54 3.09
N SER A 446 -82.62 7.78 3.88
CA SER A 446 -82.57 7.61 5.34
C SER A 446 -81.29 8.22 5.91
N ALA A 447 -81.39 8.88 7.06
CA ALA A 447 -80.22 9.36 7.80
C ALA A 447 -79.61 8.23 8.62
N ILE A 448 -78.30 8.00 8.49
CA ILE A 448 -77.55 7.03 9.29
C ILE A 448 -76.53 7.79 10.14
N THR A 449 -76.75 7.82 11.45
CA THR A 449 -75.85 8.46 12.42
C THR A 449 -74.71 7.51 12.76
N ALA A 450 -73.52 7.77 12.21
CA ALA A 450 -72.36 6.91 12.42
C ALA A 450 -71.62 7.27 13.73
N VAL A 451 -71.62 6.33 14.68
CA VAL A 451 -70.74 6.33 15.87
C VAL A 451 -69.54 5.41 15.65
N SER A 452 -68.46 5.58 16.43
CA SER A 452 -67.25 4.73 16.32
C SER A 452 -67.61 3.24 16.38
N GLY A 453 -67.12 2.46 15.40
CA GLY A 453 -67.52 1.06 15.18
C GLY A 453 -68.63 0.85 14.14
N SER A 454 -69.16 1.92 13.53
CA SER A 454 -70.12 1.79 12.42
C SER A 454 -69.47 1.25 11.15
N THR A 455 -70.16 0.33 10.46
CA THR A 455 -69.69 -0.30 9.22
C THR A 455 -70.61 0.09 8.04
N ILE A 456 -70.03 0.72 7.02
CA ILE A 456 -70.72 1.03 5.77
C ILE A 456 -70.46 -0.11 4.78
N SER A 457 -71.53 -0.65 4.18
CA SER A 457 -71.50 -1.75 3.21
C SER A 457 -72.10 -1.28 1.88
N PHE A 458 -71.36 -1.42 0.78
CA PHE A 458 -71.76 -0.87 -0.52
C PHE A 458 -72.62 -1.86 -1.32
N ALA A 459 -73.92 -1.54 -1.48
CA ALA A 459 -74.90 -2.42 -2.10
C ALA A 459 -74.91 -2.42 -3.65
N LYS A 460 -74.17 -1.50 -4.30
CA LYS A 460 -74.03 -1.40 -5.76
C LYS A 460 -72.67 -0.79 -6.11
N THR A 461 -72.18 -1.09 -7.32
CA THR A 461 -71.14 -0.30 -8.00
C THR A 461 -71.65 1.13 -8.24
N ASN A 462 -70.76 2.12 -8.14
CA ASN A 462 -71.01 3.55 -8.30
C ASN A 462 -72.12 4.09 -7.38
N VAL A 463 -71.72 4.44 -6.14
CA VAL A 463 -72.55 5.22 -5.21
C VAL A 463 -71.93 6.61 -5.05
N ASP A 464 -72.66 7.66 -5.43
CA ASP A 464 -72.27 9.04 -5.15
C ASP A 464 -72.29 9.30 -3.63
N VAL A 465 -71.12 9.66 -3.08
CA VAL A 465 -70.98 10.08 -1.67
C VAL A 465 -70.66 11.56 -1.63
N VAL A 466 -71.63 12.37 -1.20
CA VAL A 466 -71.49 13.83 -1.11
C VAL A 466 -70.41 14.21 -0.09
N SER A 467 -69.48 15.07 -0.47
CA SER A 467 -68.33 15.42 0.36
C SER A 467 -68.68 16.22 1.61
N ALA A 468 -68.21 15.76 2.76
CA ALA A 468 -67.92 16.63 3.91
C ALA A 468 -66.60 16.15 4.55
N ALA A 469 -65.62 17.04 4.69
CA ALA A 469 -64.36 16.71 5.33
C ALA A 469 -64.55 16.66 6.85
N ILE A 470 -64.53 15.45 7.43
CA ILE A 470 -64.70 15.23 8.88
C ILE A 470 -63.31 15.12 9.51
N THR A 471 -62.83 16.21 10.11
CA THR A 471 -61.57 16.24 10.84
C THR A 471 -61.62 15.34 12.08
N GLY A 472 -60.72 14.36 12.17
CA GLY A 472 -60.50 13.55 13.38
C GLY A 472 -60.92 12.07 13.32
N CYS A 473 -61.67 11.64 12.30
CA CYS A 473 -61.99 10.22 12.09
C CYS A 473 -60.81 9.43 11.50
N THR A 474 -60.64 8.17 11.91
CA THR A 474 -59.83 7.17 11.19
C THR A 474 -60.72 6.14 10.49
N TYR A 475 -60.27 5.68 9.32
CA TYR A 475 -61.03 4.78 8.45
C TYR A 475 -60.20 3.52 8.16
N THR A 476 -60.81 2.35 8.28
CA THR A 476 -60.24 1.08 7.84
C THR A 476 -61.13 0.44 6.79
N ALA A 477 -60.52 -0.03 5.70
CA ALA A 477 -61.19 -0.86 4.70
C ALA A 477 -60.90 -2.33 5.01
N THR A 478 -61.91 -3.18 4.89
CA THR A 478 -61.81 -4.63 5.07
C THR A 478 -62.35 -5.31 3.82
N LYS A 479 -61.50 -6.15 3.21
CA LYS A 479 -61.87 -6.92 2.02
C LYS A 479 -62.85 -8.05 2.38
N ASN A 480 -63.60 -8.54 1.41
CA ASN A 480 -64.55 -9.65 1.59
C ASN A 480 -63.93 -10.94 2.17
N ASP A 481 -62.61 -11.13 2.09
CA ASP A 481 -61.89 -12.28 2.68
C ASP A 481 -61.53 -12.11 4.17
N GLY A 482 -61.80 -10.95 4.76
CA GLY A 482 -61.49 -10.62 6.16
C GLY A 482 -60.09 -10.02 6.39
N THR A 483 -59.28 -9.81 5.34
CA THR A 483 -57.99 -9.13 5.46
C THR A 483 -58.16 -7.62 5.65
N THR A 484 -57.24 -7.02 6.41
CA THR A 484 -57.23 -5.58 6.74
C THR A 484 -55.88 -4.99 6.36
N ASP A 485 -55.81 -4.32 5.21
CA ASP A 485 -54.60 -3.66 4.73
C ASP A 485 -54.44 -2.25 5.32
N LEU A 486 -53.23 -1.92 5.76
CA LEU A 486 -52.85 -0.58 6.22
C LEU A 486 -51.88 0.05 5.20
N ILE A 487 -52.31 1.10 4.49
CA ILE A 487 -51.60 1.64 3.31
C ILE A 487 -50.43 2.57 3.70
N THR A 488 -49.49 2.05 4.51
CA THR A 488 -48.19 2.67 4.82
C THR A 488 -47.15 1.58 5.08
N SER A 489 -46.10 1.49 4.26
CA SER A 489 -44.94 0.63 4.56
C SER A 489 -43.82 1.44 5.21
N SER A 490 -43.29 0.97 6.34
CA SER A 490 -42.19 1.61 7.07
C SER A 490 -41.06 0.62 7.35
N GLU A 491 -39.86 0.93 6.88
CA GLU A 491 -38.63 0.20 7.23
C GLU A 491 -37.98 0.87 8.44
N VAL A 492 -37.50 0.08 9.40
CA VAL A 492 -36.87 0.56 10.64
C VAL A 492 -35.45 -0.02 10.73
N ILE A 493 -34.47 0.86 10.75
CA ILE A 493 -33.04 0.54 10.70
C ILE A 493 -32.37 1.02 12.01
N PRO A 494 -31.85 0.12 12.87
CA PRO A 494 -31.13 0.50 14.09
C PRO A 494 -29.90 1.38 13.82
N SER A 495 -29.52 2.29 14.73
CA SER A 495 -28.36 3.16 14.54
C SER A 495 -27.02 2.42 14.53
N ASP A 496 -26.95 1.26 15.18
CA ASP A 496 -25.78 0.39 15.24
C ASP A 496 -25.62 -0.50 13.98
N ASP A 497 -26.69 -0.70 13.20
CA ASP A 497 -26.75 -1.54 11.99
C ASP A 497 -25.61 -1.25 10.98
N SER A 498 -25.07 -2.28 10.34
CA SER A 498 -24.01 -2.16 9.32
C SER A 498 -24.46 -1.36 8.09
N ARG A 499 -25.77 -1.28 7.84
CA ARG A 499 -26.42 -0.45 6.82
C ARG A 499 -26.37 1.05 7.12
N VAL A 500 -26.05 1.44 8.36
CA VAL A 500 -25.81 2.84 8.76
C VAL A 500 -24.31 3.10 8.82
N VAL A 501 -23.79 3.78 7.80
CA VAL A 501 -22.37 4.10 7.62
C VAL A 501 -22.15 5.60 7.80
N VAL A 502 -21.45 5.97 8.88
CA VAL A 502 -20.94 7.34 9.06
C VAL A 502 -19.64 7.50 8.28
N ALA A 503 -19.42 8.64 7.63
CA ALA A 503 -18.22 8.88 6.84
C ALA A 503 -16.93 8.78 7.67
N ALA A 504 -15.91 8.15 7.06
CA ALA A 504 -14.61 7.89 7.68
C ALA A 504 -13.64 9.08 7.62
N PHE A 505 -13.88 10.07 6.75
CA PHE A 505 -13.01 11.23 6.60
C PHE A 505 -13.25 12.27 7.72
N PRO A 506 -12.21 12.98 8.21
CA PRO A 506 -12.33 13.79 9.44
C PRO A 506 -13.34 14.94 9.39
N ASN A 507 -13.57 15.51 8.20
CA ASN A 507 -14.39 16.70 8.00
C ASN A 507 -15.75 16.38 7.33
N ASP A 508 -16.11 15.10 7.19
CA ASP A 508 -17.29 14.68 6.45
C ASP A 508 -18.50 14.53 7.38
N ASN A 509 -19.47 15.44 7.21
CA ASN A 509 -20.70 15.52 8.00
C ASN A 509 -21.82 14.58 7.50
N ARG A 510 -21.48 13.55 6.71
CA ARG A 510 -22.44 12.60 6.13
C ARG A 510 -22.65 11.33 6.96
N VAL A 511 -23.92 10.97 7.09
CA VAL A 511 -24.40 9.62 7.43
C VAL A 511 -25.06 9.05 6.19
N THR A 512 -24.67 7.83 5.81
CA THR A 512 -25.28 7.06 4.72
C THR A 512 -26.11 5.93 5.33
N VAL A 513 -27.33 5.74 4.83
CA VAL A 513 -28.24 4.67 5.25
C VAL A 513 -28.65 3.86 4.02
N ASN A 514 -28.52 2.54 4.07
CA ASN A 514 -28.76 1.65 2.94
C ASN A 514 -30.03 0.80 3.20
N PRO A 515 -31.18 1.08 2.54
CA PRO A 515 -32.40 0.29 2.69
C PRO A 515 -32.26 -1.12 2.10
N ASP A 516 -33.07 -2.08 2.57
CA ASP A 516 -33.03 -3.48 2.09
C ASP A 516 -33.63 -3.70 0.68
N GLY A 517 -34.03 -2.64 -0.02
CA GLY A 517 -34.62 -2.72 -1.36
C GLY A 517 -34.47 -1.45 -2.20
N GLN A 518 -34.81 -1.54 -3.49
CA GLN A 518 -34.82 -0.36 -4.37
C GLN A 518 -35.94 0.62 -3.99
N MET A 519 -35.65 1.91 -4.09
CA MET A 519 -36.64 2.97 -3.89
C MET A 519 -37.54 3.08 -5.13
N LEU A 520 -38.86 3.05 -4.93
CA LEU A 520 -39.84 3.13 -6.02
C LEU A 520 -39.82 4.53 -6.66
N LEU A 521 -39.98 4.61 -7.98
CA LEU A 521 -40.06 5.87 -8.74
C LEU A 521 -41.43 6.56 -8.57
N GLY A 522 -41.45 7.88 -8.69
CA GLY A 522 -42.64 8.73 -8.50
C GLY A 522 -43.22 8.76 -7.07
N VAL A 523 -42.53 8.23 -6.07
CA VAL A 523 -43.06 7.99 -4.72
C VAL A 523 -42.44 8.96 -3.70
N ALA A 524 -43.29 9.46 -2.80
CA ALA A 524 -42.88 10.28 -1.66
C ALA A 524 -42.37 9.41 -0.50
N TYR A 525 -41.16 9.70 -0.05
CA TYR A 525 -40.50 9.05 1.07
C TYR A 525 -40.27 10.04 2.22
N HIS A 526 -40.45 9.55 3.43
CA HIS A 526 -40.42 10.30 4.67
C HIS A 526 -39.43 9.66 5.65
N VAL A 527 -38.41 10.39 6.07
CA VAL A 527 -37.36 9.90 6.95
C VAL A 527 -37.54 10.49 8.35
N LEU A 528 -37.55 9.63 9.35
CA LEU A 528 -37.54 9.97 10.76
C LEU A 528 -36.21 9.50 11.37
N ILE A 529 -35.50 10.40 12.04
CA ILE A 529 -34.27 10.07 12.78
C ILE A 529 -34.61 10.18 14.27
N SER A 530 -34.43 9.10 15.03
CA SER A 530 -34.69 9.11 16.47
C SER A 530 -33.79 10.12 17.18
N ALA A 531 -34.33 10.88 18.14
CA ALA A 531 -33.53 11.75 18.99
C ALA A 531 -32.48 10.91 19.75
N GLY A 532 -31.19 11.26 19.59
CA GLY A 532 -30.06 10.46 20.06
C GLY A 532 -29.77 9.18 19.28
N ALA A 533 -30.14 9.06 18.00
CA ALA A 533 -29.55 8.06 17.09
C ALA A 533 -28.15 8.45 16.59
N ILE A 534 -27.88 9.77 16.58
CA ILE A 534 -26.64 10.42 16.20
C ILE A 534 -26.20 11.33 17.34
N VAL A 535 -24.88 11.46 17.50
CA VAL A 535 -24.18 12.50 18.28
C VAL A 535 -23.26 13.28 17.35
N ASP A 536 -22.78 14.43 17.81
CA ASP A 536 -21.59 15.09 17.26
C ASP A 536 -20.31 14.22 17.44
N ARG A 537 -19.12 14.83 17.29
CA ARG A 537 -17.84 14.25 17.70
C ARG A 537 -17.16 15.05 18.82
N ALA A 538 -17.95 15.67 19.70
CA ALA A 538 -17.45 16.47 20.81
C ALA A 538 -16.77 15.63 21.90
N THR A 539 -16.01 16.30 22.77
CA THR A 539 -15.44 15.71 23.99
C THR A 539 -16.51 15.38 25.03
N VAL A 540 -17.65 16.09 25.00
CA VAL A 540 -18.89 15.80 25.73
C VAL A 540 -20.01 15.74 24.69
N PRO A 541 -20.38 14.55 24.17
CA PRO A 541 -21.20 14.46 22.96
C PRO A 541 -22.62 15.01 23.10
N ASN A 542 -23.00 15.96 22.24
CA ASN A 542 -24.37 16.46 22.17
C ASN A 542 -25.21 15.55 21.29
N ASN A 543 -26.35 15.10 21.82
CA ASN A 543 -27.28 14.25 21.11
C ASN A 543 -27.99 15.02 19.99
N TYR A 544 -28.22 14.38 18.84
CA TYR A 544 -29.20 14.85 17.86
C TYR A 544 -30.58 14.98 18.53
N VAL A 545 -31.06 16.21 18.72
CA VAL A 545 -32.29 16.50 19.49
C VAL A 545 -33.59 16.16 18.76
N GLY A 546 -33.53 15.80 17.48
CA GLY A 546 -34.70 15.67 16.60
C GLY A 546 -34.99 16.95 15.82
N VAL A 547 -36.01 16.90 14.96
CA VAL A 547 -36.51 18.09 14.24
C VAL A 547 -37.43 18.89 15.18
N PRO A 548 -37.21 20.20 15.45
CA PRO A 548 -37.99 20.95 16.43
C PRO A 548 -39.42 21.29 15.97
N SER A 549 -40.38 20.37 16.17
CA SER A 549 -41.82 20.66 16.06
C SER A 549 -42.68 19.63 16.80
N ALA A 550 -43.85 20.04 17.31
CA ALA A 550 -44.88 19.16 17.87
C ALA A 550 -45.76 18.48 16.78
N THR A 551 -45.43 18.68 15.51
CA THR A 551 -45.91 17.90 14.36
C THR A 551 -44.71 17.28 13.65
N PRO A 552 -44.77 16.01 13.20
CA PRO A 552 -43.64 15.35 12.60
C PRO A 552 -43.34 15.93 11.20
N GLN A 553 -42.44 16.92 11.16
CA GLN A 553 -41.73 17.28 9.94
C GLN A 553 -40.74 16.17 9.60
N THR A 554 -41.26 15.12 8.98
CA THR A 554 -40.50 14.08 8.33
C THR A 554 -39.60 14.72 7.27
N TRP A 555 -38.31 14.37 7.21
CA TRP A 555 -37.52 14.78 6.06
C TRP A 555 -38.11 14.08 4.84
N SER A 556 -38.65 14.88 3.92
CA SER A 556 -39.48 14.40 2.82
C SER A 556 -38.76 14.62 1.50
N PHE A 557 -38.72 13.59 0.66
CA PHE A 557 -38.25 13.68 -0.72
C PHE A 557 -39.11 12.79 -1.61
N SER A 558 -39.16 13.11 -2.90
CA SER A 558 -39.76 12.23 -3.91
C SER A 558 -38.67 11.72 -4.84
N THR A 559 -38.80 10.47 -5.26
CA THR A 559 -38.05 9.95 -6.40
C THR A 559 -38.59 10.55 -7.71
N GLY A 560 -37.76 10.57 -8.75
CA GLY A 560 -38.19 11.05 -10.08
C GLY A 560 -39.32 10.19 -10.65
N THR A 561 -40.19 10.79 -11.47
CA THR A 561 -41.15 10.05 -12.30
C THR A 561 -40.42 9.24 -13.37
N ASP A 562 -40.89 8.04 -13.68
CA ASP A 562 -40.38 7.33 -14.84
C ASP A 562 -40.84 8.01 -16.14
N THR A 563 -39.93 8.07 -17.11
CA THR A 563 -40.13 8.67 -18.45
C THR A 563 -39.57 7.79 -19.56
N ILE A 564 -39.06 6.60 -19.20
CA ILE A 564 -38.58 5.61 -20.15
C ILE A 564 -39.79 4.82 -20.65
N ALA A 565 -39.84 4.56 -21.96
CA ALA A 565 -40.86 3.70 -22.53
C ALA A 565 -40.44 2.23 -22.41
N PRO A 566 -41.37 1.29 -22.11
CA PRO A 566 -41.04 -0.12 -22.11
C PRO A 566 -40.49 -0.56 -23.46
N THR A 567 -39.53 -1.47 -23.44
CA THR A 567 -38.84 -2.01 -24.64
C THR A 567 -38.92 -3.53 -24.67
N LEU A 568 -38.94 -4.11 -25.88
CA LEU A 568 -39.07 -5.56 -26.07
C LEU A 568 -37.70 -6.25 -26.06
N SER A 569 -37.54 -7.26 -25.19
CA SER A 569 -36.32 -8.05 -25.05
C SER A 569 -36.33 -9.25 -26.01
N ASN A 570 -35.74 -9.05 -27.20
CA ASN A 570 -35.67 -10.05 -28.28
C ASN A 570 -34.98 -11.37 -27.89
N SER A 571 -34.15 -11.37 -26.84
CA SER A 571 -33.36 -12.53 -26.38
C SER A 571 -33.92 -13.23 -25.13
N GLN A 572 -34.86 -12.61 -24.40
CA GLN A 572 -35.52 -13.17 -23.21
C GLN A 572 -36.98 -13.59 -23.47
N SER A 573 -37.49 -13.24 -24.65
CA SER A 573 -38.76 -13.72 -25.19
C SER A 573 -38.62 -15.14 -25.75
N ASP A 574 -39.69 -15.92 -25.83
CA ASP A 574 -39.72 -17.35 -26.20
C ASP A 574 -40.88 -17.64 -27.17
N PRO A 575 -40.64 -17.94 -28.47
CA PRO A 575 -39.33 -18.16 -29.09
C PRO A 575 -38.53 -16.86 -29.18
N PRO A 576 -37.20 -16.85 -28.90
CA PRO A 576 -36.35 -15.69 -29.16
C PRO A 576 -36.37 -15.29 -30.64
N ASN A 577 -36.16 -14.00 -30.93
CA ASN A 577 -36.18 -13.50 -32.30
C ASN A 577 -35.10 -14.20 -33.15
N GLY A 578 -35.50 -14.76 -34.30
CA GLY A 578 -34.65 -15.58 -35.18
C GLY A 578 -34.58 -17.08 -34.85
N MET A 579 -35.33 -17.59 -33.86
CA MET A 579 -35.37 -19.02 -33.56
C MET A 579 -35.95 -19.84 -34.72
N THR A 580 -35.30 -20.94 -35.10
CA THR A 580 -35.69 -21.75 -36.27
C THR A 580 -36.41 -23.07 -35.96
N THR A 581 -36.62 -23.41 -34.69
CA THR A 581 -37.13 -24.73 -34.26
C THR A 581 -38.22 -24.65 -33.17
N PHE A 582 -39.13 -23.68 -33.25
CA PHE A 582 -40.18 -23.52 -32.25
C PHE A 582 -41.24 -24.63 -32.33
N MET A 583 -41.65 -25.21 -31.20
CA MET A 583 -42.67 -26.26 -31.19
C MET A 583 -44.05 -25.68 -31.53
N SER A 584 -44.75 -26.28 -32.50
CA SER A 584 -46.02 -25.78 -33.05
C SER A 584 -47.16 -25.67 -32.04
N ASN A 585 -47.13 -26.45 -30.96
CA ASN A 585 -48.18 -26.57 -29.96
C ASN A 585 -47.86 -25.81 -28.65
N ARG A 586 -47.04 -24.74 -28.71
CA ARG A 586 -46.72 -23.91 -27.54
C ARG A 586 -47.17 -22.45 -27.70
N ASN A 587 -47.51 -21.86 -26.56
CA ASN A 587 -47.67 -20.42 -26.40
C ASN A 587 -46.35 -19.68 -26.67
N ILE A 588 -46.49 -18.50 -27.25
CA ILE A 588 -45.44 -17.49 -27.46
C ILE A 588 -45.39 -16.60 -26.22
N THR A 589 -44.20 -16.16 -25.81
CA THR A 589 -43.98 -15.30 -24.64
C THR A 589 -43.06 -14.14 -25.01
N LEU A 590 -43.47 -12.92 -24.68
CA LEU A 590 -42.75 -11.68 -24.95
C LEU A 590 -42.33 -11.05 -23.61
N LYS A 591 -41.04 -10.73 -23.46
CA LYS A 591 -40.48 -10.08 -22.26
C LYS A 591 -40.16 -8.61 -22.52
N PHE A 592 -40.57 -7.74 -21.61
CA PHE A 592 -40.29 -6.30 -21.65
C PHE A 592 -39.20 -5.90 -20.63
N SER A 593 -38.61 -4.71 -20.80
CA SER A 593 -37.65 -4.11 -19.84
C SER A 593 -38.21 -3.94 -18.43
N GLU A 594 -39.52 -3.74 -18.31
CA GLU A 594 -40.25 -3.44 -17.08
C GLU A 594 -41.68 -3.99 -17.13
N SER A 595 -42.40 -3.90 -16.01
CA SER A 595 -43.79 -4.38 -15.92
C SER A 595 -44.75 -3.57 -16.80
N VAL A 596 -45.60 -4.26 -17.57
CA VAL A 596 -46.52 -3.66 -18.53
C VAL A 596 -47.98 -4.08 -18.30
N VAL A 597 -48.92 -3.28 -18.81
CA VAL A 597 -50.35 -3.60 -18.91
C VAL A 597 -50.85 -3.42 -20.35
N ASP A 598 -51.92 -4.12 -20.73
CA ASP A 598 -52.47 -4.09 -22.09
C ASP A 598 -53.45 -2.92 -22.31
N VAL A 599 -53.38 -2.31 -23.50
CA VAL A 599 -54.20 -1.15 -23.87
C VAL A 599 -55.37 -1.59 -24.74
N ALA A 600 -56.60 -1.20 -24.37
CA ALA A 600 -57.81 -1.72 -24.99
C ALA A 600 -57.97 -1.30 -26.46
N ASN A 601 -58.48 -2.21 -27.29
CA ASN A 601 -58.70 -2.07 -28.74
C ASN A 601 -57.42 -1.99 -29.58
N LYS A 602 -56.24 -2.18 -28.98
CA LYS A 602 -54.97 -2.38 -29.68
C LYS A 602 -54.81 -3.82 -30.14
N PHE A 603 -53.86 -4.10 -31.03
CA PHE A 603 -53.64 -5.46 -31.53
C PHE A 603 -52.19 -5.97 -31.49
N ILE A 604 -52.08 -7.29 -31.39
CA ILE A 604 -50.94 -8.07 -31.84
C ILE A 604 -51.38 -8.87 -33.08
N LYS A 605 -50.55 -8.97 -34.11
CA LYS A 605 -50.78 -9.82 -35.29
C LYS A 605 -49.72 -10.90 -35.38
N LEU A 606 -50.14 -12.10 -35.76
CA LEU A 606 -49.30 -13.24 -36.11
C LEU A 606 -49.50 -13.54 -37.60
N CYS A 607 -48.42 -13.57 -38.37
CA CYS A 607 -48.45 -13.49 -39.84
C CYS A 607 -47.46 -14.48 -40.46
N THR A 608 -47.67 -14.84 -41.72
CA THR A 608 -46.77 -15.73 -42.48
C THR A 608 -46.52 -15.16 -43.87
N GLY A 609 -45.29 -15.32 -44.38
CA GLY A 609 -44.94 -14.96 -45.77
C GLY A 609 -44.58 -13.48 -46.02
N ALA A 610 -45.22 -12.53 -45.33
CA ALA A 610 -44.94 -11.10 -45.48
C ALA A 610 -44.70 -10.39 -44.14
N VAL A 611 -43.69 -9.51 -44.12
CA VAL A 611 -43.26 -8.72 -42.94
C VAL A 611 -44.25 -7.59 -42.60
N ASP A 612 -45.09 -7.21 -43.55
CA ASP A 612 -46.07 -6.11 -43.42
C ASP A 612 -47.32 -6.47 -42.62
N CYS A 613 -47.57 -7.77 -42.37
CA CYS A 613 -48.79 -8.27 -41.74
C CYS A 613 -50.09 -7.79 -42.41
N ALA A 614 -50.09 -7.60 -43.74
CA ALA A 614 -51.26 -7.17 -44.51
C ALA A 614 -52.42 -8.19 -44.42
N THR A 615 -52.09 -9.49 -44.48
CA THR A 615 -53.03 -10.60 -44.24
C THR A 615 -52.52 -11.47 -43.08
N PRO A 616 -52.91 -11.18 -41.82
CA PRO A 616 -52.47 -11.95 -40.67
C PRO A 616 -53.14 -13.32 -40.61
N VAL A 617 -52.42 -14.32 -40.12
CA VAL A 617 -52.96 -15.65 -39.78
C VAL A 617 -53.86 -15.56 -38.56
N GLN A 618 -53.48 -14.75 -37.57
CA GLN A 618 -54.32 -14.40 -36.43
C GLN A 618 -54.09 -12.95 -35.99
N THR A 619 -55.17 -12.28 -35.59
CA THR A 619 -55.11 -10.98 -34.89
C THR A 619 -55.65 -11.17 -33.48
N PHE A 620 -54.88 -10.72 -32.50
CA PHE A 620 -55.22 -10.75 -31.08
C PHE A 620 -55.53 -9.32 -30.63
N THR A 621 -56.80 -9.00 -30.44
CA THR A 621 -57.24 -7.70 -29.91
C THR A 621 -57.12 -7.67 -28.39
N LEU A 622 -56.50 -6.62 -27.86
CA LEU A 622 -56.25 -6.42 -26.44
C LEU A 622 -57.44 -5.73 -25.75
N GLN A 623 -57.65 -6.03 -24.47
CA GLN A 623 -58.78 -5.58 -23.66
C GLN A 623 -58.33 -5.46 -22.20
N THR A 624 -58.00 -4.22 -21.80
CA THR A 624 -57.49 -3.80 -20.48
C THR A 624 -57.88 -4.71 -19.32
N SER A 625 -57.06 -5.73 -19.07
CA SER A 625 -57.19 -6.77 -18.06
C SER A 625 -58.48 -7.63 -18.07
N THR A 626 -58.30 -8.95 -17.95
CA THR A 626 -59.32 -9.99 -17.65
C THR A 626 -60.32 -10.41 -18.75
N ALA A 627 -60.44 -9.74 -19.90
CA ALA A 627 -61.46 -10.08 -20.91
C ALA A 627 -60.96 -10.70 -22.25
N SER A 628 -59.65 -10.70 -22.52
CA SER A 628 -59.01 -11.13 -23.79
C SER A 628 -59.06 -12.65 -24.13
N GLY A 629 -60.16 -13.33 -23.83
CA GLY A 629 -60.50 -14.69 -24.28
C GLY A 629 -59.57 -15.84 -23.83
N GLY A 630 -58.59 -15.59 -22.98
CA GLY A 630 -57.50 -16.53 -22.68
C GLY A 630 -56.46 -16.67 -23.81
N LEU A 631 -56.52 -15.77 -24.82
CA LEU A 631 -55.62 -15.79 -25.98
C LEU A 631 -54.42 -14.85 -25.83
N VAL A 632 -54.53 -13.82 -24.98
CA VAL A 632 -53.39 -13.01 -24.51
C VAL A 632 -53.52 -12.84 -23.01
N ALA A 633 -52.42 -13.02 -22.28
CA ALA A 633 -52.32 -12.82 -20.84
C ALA A 633 -51.07 -11.98 -20.51
N VAL A 634 -51.20 -11.02 -19.59
CA VAL A 634 -50.09 -10.16 -19.15
C VAL A 634 -49.81 -10.41 -17.67
N SER A 635 -48.53 -10.55 -17.32
CA SER A 635 -48.05 -10.79 -15.95
C SER A 635 -46.68 -10.15 -15.76
N GLU A 636 -46.61 -9.10 -14.94
CA GLU A 636 -45.42 -8.27 -14.73
C GLU A 636 -44.84 -7.78 -16.08
N ASN A 637 -43.56 -8.06 -16.37
CA ASN A 637 -42.91 -7.72 -17.64
C ASN A 637 -43.09 -8.78 -18.73
N THR A 638 -44.17 -9.56 -18.68
CA THR A 638 -44.38 -10.76 -19.51
C THR A 638 -45.73 -10.73 -20.20
N VAL A 639 -45.75 -10.90 -21.53
CA VAL A 639 -46.98 -11.05 -22.33
C VAL A 639 -46.97 -12.41 -23.00
N THR A 640 -47.93 -13.27 -22.65
CA THR A 640 -48.08 -14.60 -23.24
C THR A 640 -49.21 -14.58 -24.27
N ILE A 641 -48.94 -15.08 -25.46
CA ILE A 641 -49.87 -15.21 -26.59
C ILE A 641 -50.13 -16.70 -26.83
N ASN A 642 -51.42 -17.07 -26.90
CA ASN A 642 -51.91 -18.43 -27.08
C ASN A 642 -52.75 -18.49 -28.38
N PRO A 643 -52.18 -18.97 -29.50
CA PRO A 643 -52.89 -19.12 -30.77
C PRO A 643 -54.11 -20.04 -30.66
N THR A 644 -55.17 -19.77 -31.43
CA THR A 644 -56.41 -20.60 -31.37
C THR A 644 -56.29 -21.98 -32.02
N THR A 645 -55.18 -22.24 -32.69
CA THR A 645 -54.84 -23.51 -33.35
C THR A 645 -53.33 -23.70 -33.29
N ASP A 646 -52.85 -24.95 -33.21
CA ASP A 646 -51.43 -25.27 -33.37
C ASP A 646 -50.86 -24.62 -34.64
N LEU A 647 -49.63 -24.12 -34.55
CA LEU A 647 -48.94 -23.46 -35.65
C LEU A 647 -48.57 -24.47 -36.75
N GLY A 648 -48.58 -24.04 -38.01
CA GLY A 648 -48.13 -24.88 -39.12
C GLY A 648 -46.68 -25.29 -38.93
N PHE A 649 -46.31 -26.53 -39.26
CA PHE A 649 -44.93 -27.02 -39.21
C PHE A 649 -44.05 -26.36 -40.30
N SER A 650 -42.73 -26.27 -40.07
CA SER A 650 -41.74 -25.68 -41.01
C SER A 650 -42.13 -24.30 -41.57
N THR A 651 -42.86 -23.50 -40.79
CA THR A 651 -43.50 -22.26 -41.23
C THR A 651 -42.84 -21.07 -40.54
N ILE A 652 -42.47 -20.06 -41.32
CA ILE A 652 -41.91 -18.79 -40.82
C ILE A 652 -43.07 -17.88 -40.39
N TYR A 653 -43.06 -17.51 -39.12
CA TYR A 653 -44.02 -16.61 -38.50
C TYR A 653 -43.38 -15.27 -38.14
N PHE A 654 -44.14 -14.20 -38.36
CA PHE A 654 -43.82 -12.83 -37.94
C PHE A 654 -44.83 -12.37 -36.89
N ILE A 655 -44.35 -11.70 -35.84
CA ILE A 655 -45.17 -11.01 -34.85
C ILE A 655 -45.09 -9.50 -35.11
N LEU A 656 -46.24 -8.85 -35.19
CA LEU A 656 -46.35 -7.39 -35.20
C LEU A 656 -47.15 -6.93 -33.98
N ILE A 657 -46.49 -6.17 -33.10
CA ILE A 657 -47.11 -5.49 -31.95
C ILE A 657 -47.41 -4.04 -32.36
N GLU A 658 -48.65 -3.58 -32.16
CA GLU A 658 -49.01 -2.19 -32.43
C GLU A 658 -48.28 -1.22 -31.46
N ALA A 659 -47.91 -0.03 -31.94
CA ALA A 659 -47.44 1.04 -31.06
C ALA A 659 -48.55 1.41 -30.05
N SER A 660 -48.17 1.64 -28.78
CA SER A 660 -49.09 1.79 -27.65
C SER A 660 -50.00 0.57 -27.38
N ALA A 661 -49.66 -0.65 -27.83
CA ALA A 661 -50.36 -1.87 -27.41
C ALA A 661 -50.17 -2.19 -25.92
N PHE A 662 -49.03 -1.78 -25.37
CA PHE A 662 -48.66 -1.93 -23.97
C PHE A 662 -48.17 -0.59 -23.42
N GLN A 663 -48.31 -0.40 -22.11
CA GLN A 663 -47.76 0.72 -21.36
C GLN A 663 -47.21 0.23 -20.02
N ASP A 664 -46.29 0.98 -19.41
CA ASP A 664 -45.78 0.71 -18.06
C ASP A 664 -46.80 1.11 -16.97
N GLY A 665 -46.37 1.04 -15.70
CA GLY A 665 -47.14 1.53 -14.55
C GLY A 665 -47.27 3.07 -14.46
N SER A 666 -46.52 3.82 -15.26
CA SER A 666 -46.50 5.30 -15.31
C SER A 666 -47.24 5.88 -16.53
N ALA A 667 -47.82 5.01 -17.38
CA ALA A 667 -48.41 5.31 -18.69
C ALA A 667 -47.43 5.77 -19.80
N ASN A 668 -46.14 5.49 -19.65
CA ASN A 668 -45.18 5.47 -20.75
C ASN A 668 -45.55 4.34 -21.72
N ASN A 669 -45.79 4.69 -22.98
CA ASN A 669 -46.30 3.76 -23.98
C ASN A 669 -45.16 2.99 -24.67
N TYR A 670 -45.33 1.68 -24.90
CA TYR A 670 -44.47 0.91 -25.79
C TYR A 670 -44.42 1.60 -27.16
N ALA A 671 -43.23 2.04 -27.57
CA ALA A 671 -43.02 2.86 -28.77
C ALA A 671 -43.36 2.12 -30.09
N GLY A 672 -43.68 0.83 -30.02
CA GLY A 672 -43.79 -0.06 -31.17
C GLY A 672 -42.45 -0.69 -31.53
N MET A 673 -42.47 -1.52 -32.56
CA MET A 673 -41.24 -2.03 -33.17
C MET A 673 -40.59 -0.95 -34.02
N ALA A 674 -39.26 -0.84 -33.98
CA ALA A 674 -38.52 0.06 -34.86
C ALA A 674 -38.86 -0.22 -36.35
N THR A 675 -38.79 0.78 -37.22
CA THR A 675 -39.16 0.63 -38.63
C THR A 675 -37.95 0.43 -39.55
N CYS A 676 -38.05 -0.61 -40.37
CA CYS A 676 -37.12 -1.03 -41.40
C CYS A 676 -37.81 -0.90 -42.76
N SER A 677 -37.34 -0.02 -43.65
CA SER A 677 -37.77 0.04 -45.06
C SER A 677 -39.31 0.05 -45.24
N SER A 678 -39.94 1.09 -44.68
CA SER A 678 -41.40 1.34 -44.61
C SER A 678 -42.27 0.28 -43.90
N HIS A 679 -41.67 -0.69 -43.21
CA HIS A 679 -42.36 -1.71 -42.42
C HIS A 679 -41.77 -1.80 -41.00
N PRO A 680 -42.47 -2.37 -40.01
CA PRO A 680 -41.86 -2.72 -38.73
C PRO A 680 -40.76 -3.78 -38.93
N CYS A 681 -39.61 -3.63 -38.28
CA CYS A 681 -38.54 -4.64 -38.27
C CYS A 681 -39.07 -5.91 -37.58
N SER A 682 -38.91 -7.08 -38.20
CA SER A 682 -39.59 -8.31 -37.75
C SER A 682 -39.15 -8.80 -36.37
N TYR A 683 -40.14 -9.30 -35.63
CA TYR A 683 -39.95 -10.37 -34.66
C TYR A 683 -40.33 -11.67 -35.35
N GLU A 684 -39.35 -12.51 -35.69
CA GLU A 684 -39.53 -13.70 -36.51
C GLU A 684 -39.13 -14.98 -35.79
N PHE A 685 -39.80 -16.09 -36.13
CA PHE A 685 -39.38 -17.43 -35.76
C PHE A 685 -39.89 -18.44 -36.80
N THR A 686 -39.23 -19.60 -36.88
CA THR A 686 -39.70 -20.75 -37.68
C THR A 686 -40.11 -21.88 -36.76
N THR A 687 -41.22 -22.54 -37.08
CA THR A 687 -41.66 -23.74 -36.37
C THR A 687 -40.86 -24.98 -36.78
N SER A 688 -40.78 -25.95 -35.87
CA SER A 688 -40.19 -27.27 -36.13
C SER A 688 -40.86 -27.98 -37.31
N ALA A 689 -40.12 -28.88 -37.96
CA ALA A 689 -40.69 -29.78 -38.97
C ALA A 689 -41.72 -30.75 -38.36
N ALA A 690 -42.62 -31.27 -39.19
CA ALA A 690 -43.63 -32.24 -38.76
C ALA A 690 -42.96 -33.54 -38.26
N PRO A 691 -43.42 -34.13 -37.15
CA PRO A 691 -42.89 -35.40 -36.67
C PRO A 691 -43.20 -36.51 -37.68
N VAL A 692 -42.15 -37.13 -38.21
CA VAL A 692 -42.29 -38.25 -39.16
C VAL A 692 -42.93 -39.44 -38.44
N ALA A 693 -44.07 -39.92 -38.95
CA ALA A 693 -44.77 -41.08 -38.38
C ALA A 693 -43.86 -42.32 -38.41
N GLY A 694 -43.60 -42.90 -37.24
CA GLY A 694 -42.58 -43.92 -37.06
C GLY A 694 -42.94 -45.29 -37.64
N SER A 695 -41.91 -46.03 -38.06
CA SER A 695 -41.99 -47.47 -38.35
C SER A 695 -41.19 -48.26 -37.31
N VAL A 696 -41.72 -49.41 -36.90
CA VAL A 696 -41.13 -50.31 -35.89
C VAL A 696 -39.92 -51.05 -36.50
N PRO A 697 -38.79 -51.20 -35.79
CA PRO A 697 -37.60 -51.83 -36.35
C PRO A 697 -37.76 -53.34 -36.58
N SER A 698 -37.43 -53.80 -37.78
CA SER A 698 -37.26 -55.22 -38.09
C SER A 698 -36.32 -55.43 -39.30
N GLY A 699 -35.39 -56.38 -39.19
CA GLY A 699 -34.89 -57.17 -40.32
C GLY A 699 -34.03 -56.52 -41.42
N GLY A 700 -32.78 -56.18 -41.11
CA GLY A 700 -31.57 -56.52 -41.90
C GLY A 700 -31.41 -56.20 -43.41
N GLY A 701 -30.25 -55.64 -43.75
CA GLY A 701 -29.46 -56.12 -44.92
C GLY A 701 -29.31 -55.23 -46.16
N GLY A 702 -28.22 -54.46 -46.24
CA GLY A 702 -27.33 -54.43 -47.42
C GLY A 702 -27.54 -53.41 -48.57
N GLY A 703 -26.53 -52.54 -48.77
CA GLY A 703 -25.93 -52.33 -50.11
C GLY A 703 -26.29 -51.07 -50.94
N GLY A 704 -25.37 -50.08 -50.96
CA GLY A 704 -25.27 -49.02 -51.99
C GLY A 704 -26.30 -47.87 -51.92
N GLY A 705 -26.07 -46.69 -52.53
CA GLY A 705 -24.84 -46.14 -53.12
C GLY A 705 -25.07 -45.06 -54.20
N GLY A 706 -24.45 -43.87 -54.07
CA GLY A 706 -24.31 -42.85 -55.14
C GLY A 706 -25.24 -41.61 -55.06
N GLY A 707 -24.83 -40.51 -55.74
CA GLY A 707 -25.53 -39.20 -55.82
C GLY A 707 -25.16 -38.23 -54.68
N GLU A 708 -24.52 -37.05 -54.86
CA GLU A 708 -24.69 -35.91 -55.79
C GLU A 708 -25.99 -35.10 -55.58
N THR A 709 -26.03 -33.75 -55.58
CA THR A 709 -25.03 -32.65 -55.46
C THR A 709 -25.77 -31.31 -55.29
N THR A 710 -25.14 -30.26 -54.70
CA THR A 710 -25.44 -28.81 -54.89
C THR A 710 -26.84 -28.29 -54.43
N SER A 711 -27.11 -26.98 -54.22
CA SER A 711 -26.31 -25.75 -54.37
C SER A 711 -26.68 -24.63 -53.36
N SER A 712 -25.66 -23.87 -52.93
CA SER A 712 -25.64 -22.41 -52.66
C SER A 712 -26.82 -21.67 -51.98
N THR A 713 -26.52 -21.07 -50.82
CA THR A 713 -26.96 -19.69 -50.50
C THR A 713 -26.18 -18.65 -51.34
N PRO A 714 -26.71 -17.44 -51.57
CA PRO A 714 -25.97 -16.32 -52.11
C PRO A 714 -25.53 -15.32 -51.02
N THR A 715 -24.23 -15.00 -50.97
CA THR A 715 -23.70 -13.80 -50.30
C THR A 715 -22.77 -13.07 -51.28
N ILE A 716 -22.67 -11.75 -51.14
CA ILE A 716 -22.27 -10.83 -52.21
C ILE A 716 -20.74 -10.57 -52.26
N LEU A 717 -20.27 -10.14 -53.45
CA LEU A 717 -18.92 -9.68 -53.86
C LEU A 717 -17.90 -10.74 -54.35
N ALA A 718 -17.22 -10.35 -55.43
CA ALA A 718 -16.15 -11.01 -56.18
C ALA A 718 -15.06 -9.94 -56.50
N PRO A 719 -13.93 -10.19 -57.21
CA PRO A 719 -13.52 -11.41 -57.93
C PRO A 719 -12.02 -11.87 -57.88
N CYS A 720 -11.78 -13.18 -58.06
CA CYS A 720 -10.54 -13.85 -58.57
C CYS A 720 -9.21 -13.70 -57.74
N VAL A 721 -8.10 -14.46 -57.93
CA VAL A 721 -7.58 -15.35 -59.01
C VAL A 721 -6.72 -16.53 -58.43
N PHE A 722 -6.75 -17.76 -59.04
CA PHE A 722 -5.81 -18.93 -58.92
C PHE A 722 -5.68 -19.68 -57.55
N ASN A 723 -5.67 -21.03 -57.42
CA ASN A 723 -4.83 -22.17 -57.91
C ASN A 723 -3.43 -22.31 -57.23
N CYS A 724 -2.86 -23.49 -56.89
CA CYS A 724 -3.16 -24.91 -57.23
C CYS A 724 -2.44 -25.95 -56.29
N PHE A 725 -3.06 -27.12 -55.99
CA PHE A 725 -2.43 -28.46 -55.71
C PHE A 725 -1.46 -28.64 -54.49
N VAL A 726 -1.03 -29.83 -53.99
CA VAL A 726 -1.26 -31.28 -54.25
C VAL A 726 -1.38 -32.05 -52.89
N GLN A 727 -1.88 -33.31 -52.87
CA GLN A 727 -1.70 -34.29 -51.77
C GLN A 727 -0.43 -35.18 -51.93
N PRO A 728 -0.01 -35.91 -50.87
CA PRO A 728 0.68 -37.19 -50.97
C PRO A 728 -0.21 -38.40 -50.54
N VAL A 729 0.06 -39.57 -51.12
CA VAL A 729 -0.67 -40.85 -50.91
C VAL A 729 0.06 -41.74 -49.90
N ILE A 730 -0.66 -42.62 -49.18
CA ILE A 730 -0.08 -43.69 -48.33
C ILE A 730 -0.66 -45.06 -48.72
N LEU A 731 0.19 -46.10 -48.68
CA LEU A 731 -0.12 -47.49 -49.01
C LEU A 731 -0.72 -48.26 -47.81
N PRO A 732 -1.54 -49.32 -48.03
CA PRO A 732 -2.16 -50.10 -46.96
C PRO A 732 -1.16 -51.08 -46.31
N GLY A 733 -1.17 -51.23 -44.98
CA GLY A 733 -0.26 -52.20 -44.35
C GLY A 733 -0.22 -52.37 -42.82
N MET A 734 -0.91 -51.57 -41.99
CA MET A 734 -0.96 -51.81 -40.52
C MET A 734 -2.35 -51.56 -39.93
N THR A 735 -2.75 -52.39 -38.97
CA THR A 735 -4.04 -52.33 -38.28
C THR A 735 -4.04 -51.31 -37.14
N ALA A 736 -5.05 -50.44 -37.11
CA ALA A 736 -5.31 -49.49 -36.03
C ALA A 736 -6.67 -49.79 -35.33
N PRO A 737 -6.94 -49.24 -34.13
CA PRO A 737 -8.14 -49.57 -33.35
C PRO A 737 -9.46 -49.16 -34.02
N ILE A 738 -10.55 -49.81 -33.62
CA ILE A 738 -11.91 -49.51 -34.07
C ILE A 738 -12.32 -48.11 -33.57
N ILE A 739 -12.38 -47.15 -34.49
CA ILE A 739 -12.98 -45.83 -34.27
C ILE A 739 -14.38 -45.84 -34.90
N GLY A 740 -15.41 -45.62 -34.08
CA GLY A 740 -16.79 -45.42 -34.56
C GLY A 740 -16.95 -44.08 -35.30
N PRO A 741 -18.02 -43.89 -36.09
CA PRO A 741 -18.21 -42.66 -36.86
C PRO A 741 -18.27 -41.43 -35.93
N ALA A 742 -17.55 -40.38 -36.31
CA ALA A 742 -17.54 -39.12 -35.56
C ALA A 742 -18.94 -38.47 -35.56
N PRO A 743 -19.38 -37.87 -34.42
CA PRO A 743 -20.68 -37.22 -34.34
C PRO A 743 -20.73 -35.98 -35.24
N THR A 744 -21.66 -35.95 -36.19
CA THR A 744 -21.89 -34.82 -37.09
C THR A 744 -22.62 -33.68 -36.37
N PHE A 745 -21.95 -32.54 -36.20
CA PHE A 745 -22.55 -31.35 -35.62
C PHE A 745 -23.40 -30.59 -36.65
N GLY A 746 -24.71 -30.51 -36.41
CA GLY A 746 -25.60 -29.63 -37.18
C GLY A 746 -25.35 -28.15 -36.88
N ALA A 747 -25.68 -27.28 -37.84
CA ALA A 747 -25.61 -25.83 -37.65
C ALA A 747 -26.54 -25.40 -36.51
N GLY A 748 -25.96 -25.02 -35.37
CA GLY A 748 -26.64 -24.84 -34.09
C GLY A 748 -25.91 -25.49 -32.90
N GLY A 749 -25.04 -26.47 -33.15
CA GLY A 749 -24.06 -26.96 -32.17
C GLY A 749 -24.57 -27.92 -31.07
N VAL A 750 -25.89 -28.16 -30.99
CA VAL A 750 -26.49 -29.08 -30.01
C VAL A 750 -26.79 -30.44 -30.68
N PRO A 751 -26.28 -31.58 -30.16
CA PRO A 751 -26.66 -32.89 -30.67
C PRO A 751 -28.06 -33.29 -30.20
N VAL A 752 -28.91 -33.68 -31.14
CA VAL A 752 -30.30 -34.09 -30.86
C VAL A 752 -30.34 -35.53 -30.38
N GLY A 753 -31.08 -35.80 -29.29
CA GLY A 753 -31.52 -37.15 -28.90
C GLY A 753 -30.55 -37.99 -28.06
N SER A 754 -29.36 -37.50 -27.70
CA SER A 754 -28.49 -38.16 -26.72
C SER A 754 -27.93 -37.17 -25.71
N THR A 755 -27.92 -37.56 -24.43
CA THR A 755 -27.28 -36.78 -23.36
C THR A 755 -25.80 -36.59 -23.69
N LEU A 756 -25.29 -35.35 -23.63
CA LEU A 756 -23.87 -35.09 -23.78
C LEU A 756 -23.08 -35.78 -22.65
N THR A 757 -22.45 -36.90 -22.99
CA THR A 757 -21.55 -37.66 -22.11
C THR A 757 -20.10 -37.25 -22.33
N ALA A 758 -19.25 -37.49 -21.32
CA ALA A 758 -17.80 -37.37 -21.45
C ALA A 758 -17.23 -38.13 -22.67
N GLY A 759 -17.74 -39.34 -22.94
CA GLY A 759 -17.29 -40.16 -24.08
C GLY A 759 -17.57 -39.51 -25.43
N ASN A 760 -18.75 -38.90 -25.62
CA ASN A 760 -19.08 -38.20 -26.86
C ASN A 760 -18.35 -36.84 -26.95
N MET A 761 -18.16 -36.14 -25.83
CA MET A 761 -17.44 -34.87 -25.80
C MET A 761 -15.96 -35.02 -26.18
N ALA A 762 -15.30 -36.11 -25.79
CA ALA A 762 -13.91 -36.37 -26.16
C ALA A 762 -13.66 -36.51 -27.68
N GLY A 763 -14.71 -36.83 -28.46
CA GLY A 763 -14.64 -37.00 -29.92
C GLY A 763 -14.96 -35.75 -30.75
N VAL A 764 -15.21 -34.59 -30.12
CA VAL A 764 -15.61 -33.35 -30.82
C VAL A 764 -14.39 -32.62 -31.36
N ASP A 765 -14.43 -32.17 -32.62
CA ASP A 765 -13.35 -31.38 -33.23
C ASP A 765 -13.11 -30.07 -32.42
N PRO A 766 -11.89 -29.83 -31.90
CA PRO A 766 -11.51 -28.57 -31.24
C PRO A 766 -11.93 -27.30 -31.98
N ASN A 767 -11.89 -27.30 -33.32
CA ASN A 767 -12.20 -26.13 -34.14
C ASN A 767 -13.63 -25.59 -33.90
N ILE A 768 -14.58 -26.45 -33.53
CA ILE A 768 -15.98 -26.11 -33.24
C ILE A 768 -16.09 -25.14 -32.05
N PHE A 769 -15.17 -25.24 -31.08
CA PHE A 769 -15.20 -24.41 -29.87
C PHE A 769 -14.77 -22.96 -30.10
N ARG A 770 -14.15 -22.63 -31.24
CA ARG A 770 -13.67 -21.25 -31.54
C ARG A 770 -14.79 -20.23 -31.70
N SER A 771 -16.00 -20.67 -32.04
CA SER A 771 -17.18 -19.80 -32.19
C SER A 771 -18.09 -19.76 -30.97
N PHE A 772 -17.69 -20.37 -29.84
CA PHE A 772 -18.52 -20.39 -28.63
C PHE A 772 -18.60 -19.02 -27.96
N ASN A 773 -19.80 -18.68 -27.48
CA ASN A 773 -20.06 -17.51 -26.65
C ASN A 773 -20.27 -17.90 -25.16
N PRO A 774 -20.37 -16.94 -24.22
CA PRO A 774 -20.53 -17.24 -22.80
C PRO A 774 -21.77 -18.10 -22.49
N THR A 775 -22.90 -17.83 -23.14
CA THR A 775 -24.15 -18.57 -22.94
C THR A 775 -24.01 -20.03 -23.38
N GLN A 776 -23.37 -20.29 -24.52
CA GLN A 776 -23.12 -21.64 -25.02
C GLN A 776 -22.15 -22.40 -24.10
N ALA A 777 -21.12 -21.74 -23.56
CA ALA A 777 -20.23 -22.34 -22.58
C ALA A 777 -20.92 -22.65 -21.24
N GLY A 778 -21.77 -21.75 -20.75
CA GLY A 778 -22.56 -21.96 -19.52
C GLY A 778 -23.60 -23.08 -19.62
N GLN A 779 -24.00 -23.47 -20.84
CA GLN A 779 -24.93 -24.58 -21.10
C GLN A 779 -24.25 -25.98 -21.12
N ILE A 780 -22.92 -26.06 -21.14
CA ILE A 780 -22.22 -27.35 -21.15
C ILE A 780 -22.35 -28.02 -19.77
N THR A 781 -23.04 -29.16 -19.70
CA THR A 781 -23.28 -29.84 -18.41
C THR A 781 -21.97 -30.37 -17.81
N PRO A 782 -21.83 -30.39 -16.46
CA PRO A 782 -20.65 -30.98 -15.81
C PRO A 782 -20.32 -32.41 -16.28
N SER A 783 -21.33 -33.24 -16.54
CA SER A 783 -21.18 -34.60 -17.09
C SER A 783 -20.53 -34.64 -18.49
N ALA A 784 -20.62 -33.55 -19.26
CA ALA A 784 -19.94 -33.38 -20.53
C ALA A 784 -18.53 -32.78 -20.35
N MET A 785 -18.33 -31.85 -19.40
CA MET A 785 -17.02 -31.26 -19.07
C MET A 785 -15.95 -32.32 -18.79
N ALA A 786 -16.34 -33.43 -18.16
CA ALA A 786 -15.46 -34.57 -17.86
C ALA A 786 -14.84 -35.24 -19.11
N GLY A 787 -15.33 -34.95 -20.32
CA GLY A 787 -14.78 -35.43 -21.59
C GLY A 787 -13.82 -34.48 -22.30
N PHE A 788 -13.55 -33.28 -21.76
CA PHE A 788 -12.73 -32.29 -22.46
C PHE A 788 -11.27 -32.72 -22.62
N SER A 789 -10.70 -32.39 -23.78
CA SER A 789 -9.29 -32.49 -24.10
C SER A 789 -8.60 -31.12 -24.05
N SER A 790 -7.27 -31.11 -23.93
CA SER A 790 -6.47 -29.88 -23.99
C SER A 790 -6.64 -29.12 -25.31
N GLY A 791 -6.84 -29.83 -26.43
CA GLY A 791 -7.08 -29.20 -27.74
C GLY A 791 -8.39 -28.41 -27.77
N GLN A 792 -9.49 -28.99 -27.24
CA GLN A 792 -10.78 -28.32 -27.14
C GLN A 792 -10.74 -27.15 -26.15
N MET A 793 -10.07 -27.34 -25.01
CA MET A 793 -9.85 -26.26 -24.04
C MET A 793 -9.05 -25.10 -24.66
N ALA A 794 -7.97 -25.38 -25.40
CA ALA A 794 -7.17 -24.37 -26.09
C ALA A 794 -7.93 -23.65 -27.23
N ALA A 795 -9.03 -24.23 -27.73
CA ALA A 795 -9.82 -23.67 -28.82
C ALA A 795 -10.99 -22.78 -28.38
N LEU A 796 -11.42 -22.83 -27.11
CA LEU A 796 -12.43 -21.92 -26.58
C LEU A 796 -11.91 -20.46 -26.56
N PRO A 797 -12.62 -19.47 -27.12
CA PRO A 797 -12.17 -18.08 -27.05
C PRO A 797 -12.22 -17.57 -25.60
N PRO A 798 -11.33 -16.65 -25.17
CA PRO A 798 -11.34 -16.11 -23.81
C PRO A 798 -12.70 -15.58 -23.35
N SER A 799 -13.47 -14.95 -24.24
CA SER A 799 -14.83 -14.47 -23.94
C SER A 799 -15.75 -15.57 -23.42
N ALA A 800 -15.71 -16.78 -23.99
CA ALA A 800 -16.55 -17.91 -23.58
C ALA A 800 -16.31 -18.34 -22.12
N MET A 801 -15.09 -18.13 -21.60
CA MET A 801 -14.72 -18.49 -20.23
C MET A 801 -15.56 -17.74 -19.18
N SER A 802 -16.09 -16.56 -19.51
CA SER A 802 -16.96 -15.78 -18.60
C SER A 802 -18.29 -16.47 -18.27
N GLY A 803 -18.70 -17.46 -19.07
CA GLY A 803 -19.91 -18.26 -18.83
C GLY A 803 -19.72 -19.46 -17.89
N PHE A 804 -18.49 -19.78 -17.48
CA PHE A 804 -18.21 -20.98 -16.66
C PHE A 804 -18.60 -20.80 -15.19
N ASN A 805 -19.04 -21.89 -14.56
CA ASN A 805 -19.31 -21.96 -13.12
C ASN A 805 -18.42 -23.02 -12.41
N SER A 806 -18.45 -23.03 -11.08
CA SER A 806 -17.62 -23.92 -10.25
C SER A 806 -17.93 -25.41 -10.42
N SER A 807 -19.18 -25.80 -10.70
CA SER A 807 -19.54 -27.18 -11.00
C SER A 807 -18.95 -27.66 -12.33
N GLN A 808 -18.89 -26.78 -13.34
CA GLN A 808 -18.23 -27.09 -14.62
C GLN A 808 -16.71 -27.17 -14.46
N MET A 809 -16.09 -26.24 -13.72
CA MET A 809 -14.65 -26.27 -13.45
C MET A 809 -14.25 -27.52 -12.64
N SER A 810 -15.02 -27.90 -11.62
CA SER A 810 -14.79 -29.10 -10.82
C SER A 810 -14.83 -30.39 -11.67
N ALA A 811 -15.67 -30.42 -12.71
CA ALA A 811 -15.81 -31.56 -13.60
C ALA A 811 -14.81 -31.60 -14.77
N LEU A 812 -13.99 -30.58 -15.00
CA LEU A 812 -12.94 -30.63 -16.03
C LEU A 812 -11.84 -31.66 -15.66
N PRO A 813 -11.42 -32.55 -16.57
CA PRO A 813 -10.32 -33.45 -16.30
C PRO A 813 -8.99 -32.66 -16.29
N PRO A 814 -8.01 -32.99 -15.43
CA PRO A 814 -6.72 -32.31 -15.40
C PRO A 814 -6.01 -32.24 -16.77
N SER A 815 -6.22 -33.24 -17.64
CA SER A 815 -5.72 -33.25 -19.03
C SER A 815 -6.23 -32.09 -19.89
N ALA A 816 -7.43 -31.56 -19.63
CA ALA A 816 -7.95 -30.38 -20.34
C ALA A 816 -7.21 -29.09 -19.93
N MET A 817 -6.88 -28.96 -18.63
CA MET A 817 -6.25 -27.77 -18.05
C MET A 817 -4.92 -27.40 -18.70
N GLY A 818 -4.19 -28.40 -19.21
CA GLY A 818 -2.94 -28.22 -19.97
C GLY A 818 -3.09 -27.41 -21.27
N GLY A 819 -4.32 -27.22 -21.76
CA GLY A 819 -4.62 -26.39 -22.93
C GLY A 819 -4.92 -24.91 -22.63
N MET A 820 -4.99 -24.51 -21.35
CA MET A 820 -5.41 -23.14 -20.99
C MET A 820 -4.33 -22.08 -21.27
N SER A 821 -4.78 -20.91 -21.71
CA SER A 821 -3.99 -19.69 -21.92
C SER A 821 -4.21 -18.65 -20.81
N SER A 822 -3.32 -17.66 -20.71
CA SER A 822 -3.47 -16.52 -19.78
C SER A 822 -4.75 -15.72 -20.04
N GLY A 823 -5.13 -15.50 -21.29
CA GLY A 823 -6.37 -14.79 -21.66
C GLY A 823 -7.61 -15.53 -21.18
N GLN A 824 -7.66 -16.86 -21.33
CA GLN A 824 -8.76 -17.68 -20.83
C GLN A 824 -8.80 -17.71 -19.31
N MET A 825 -7.64 -17.78 -18.65
CA MET A 825 -7.54 -17.72 -17.19
C MET A 825 -8.05 -16.36 -16.66
N ALA A 826 -7.63 -15.24 -17.28
CA ALA A 826 -8.07 -13.90 -16.90
C ALA A 826 -9.58 -13.66 -17.09
N ALA A 827 -10.23 -14.39 -18.00
CA ALA A 827 -11.64 -14.26 -18.32
C ALA A 827 -12.59 -15.19 -17.54
N LEU A 828 -12.06 -16.12 -16.73
CA LEU A 828 -12.88 -16.93 -15.81
C LEU A 828 -13.48 -16.07 -14.68
N PRO A 829 -14.78 -16.19 -14.36
CA PRO A 829 -15.36 -15.41 -13.27
C PRO A 829 -14.85 -15.91 -11.90
N PRO A 830 -14.64 -15.03 -10.90
CA PRO A 830 -14.13 -15.46 -9.59
C PRO A 830 -14.95 -16.56 -8.91
N SER A 831 -16.26 -16.63 -9.15
CA SER A 831 -17.13 -17.71 -8.67
C SER A 831 -16.67 -19.10 -9.14
N ALA A 832 -16.18 -19.24 -10.37
CA ALA A 832 -15.71 -20.49 -10.94
C ALA A 832 -14.42 -21.00 -10.27
N MET A 833 -13.62 -20.12 -9.65
CA MET A 833 -12.36 -20.48 -8.99
C MET A 833 -12.57 -21.42 -7.80
N SER A 834 -13.75 -21.38 -7.17
CA SER A 834 -14.14 -22.30 -6.10
C SER A 834 -14.29 -23.76 -6.57
N GLY A 835 -14.37 -24.01 -7.88
CA GLY A 835 -14.45 -25.35 -8.46
C GLY A 835 -13.10 -26.05 -8.64
N PHE A 836 -11.97 -25.36 -8.53
CA PHE A 836 -10.66 -25.95 -8.79
C PHE A 836 -10.23 -26.96 -7.71
N ASN A 837 -9.64 -28.07 -8.15
CA ASN A 837 -8.92 -29.01 -7.29
C ASN A 837 -7.40 -29.00 -7.55
N SER A 838 -6.63 -29.63 -6.65
CA SER A 838 -5.17 -29.64 -6.70
C SER A 838 -4.60 -30.30 -7.97
N SER A 839 -5.22 -31.38 -8.46
CA SER A 839 -4.81 -32.06 -9.69
C SER A 839 -4.98 -31.17 -10.93
N GLN A 840 -6.06 -30.37 -10.98
CA GLN A 840 -6.28 -29.38 -12.04
C GLN A 840 -5.26 -28.24 -11.95
N MET A 841 -5.01 -27.69 -10.76
CA MET A 841 -3.98 -26.66 -10.57
C MET A 841 -2.59 -27.17 -10.95
N ALA A 842 -2.23 -28.40 -10.60
CA ALA A 842 -0.98 -29.04 -10.99
C ALA A 842 -0.85 -29.27 -12.51
N ALA A 843 -1.95 -29.23 -13.27
CA ALA A 843 -1.98 -29.45 -14.71
C ALA A 843 -2.08 -28.17 -15.55
N LEU A 844 -2.36 -27.01 -14.94
CA LEU A 844 -2.28 -25.71 -15.64
C LEU A 844 -0.85 -25.45 -16.17
N PRO A 845 -0.67 -24.97 -17.40
CA PRO A 845 0.63 -24.54 -17.88
C PRO A 845 1.04 -23.23 -17.17
N PRO A 846 2.34 -22.98 -16.90
CA PRO A 846 2.81 -21.73 -16.31
C PRO A 846 2.32 -20.48 -17.07
N ALA A 847 2.15 -20.57 -18.39
CA ALA A 847 1.58 -19.50 -19.20
C ALA A 847 0.18 -19.06 -18.73
N ALA A 848 -0.70 -19.98 -18.31
CA ALA A 848 -2.03 -19.65 -17.80
C ALA A 848 -1.97 -18.88 -16.47
N MET A 849 -0.98 -19.20 -15.61
CA MET A 849 -0.82 -18.58 -14.29
C MET A 849 -0.62 -17.06 -14.36
N SER A 850 -0.03 -16.56 -15.45
CA SER A 850 0.14 -15.12 -15.68
C SER A 850 -1.18 -14.35 -15.87
N GLY A 851 -2.29 -15.06 -16.13
CA GLY A 851 -3.64 -14.50 -16.26
C GLY A 851 -4.40 -14.34 -14.93
N PHE A 852 -3.87 -14.78 -13.79
CA PHE A 852 -4.58 -14.68 -12.52
C PHE A 852 -4.75 -13.22 -12.04
N SER A 853 -5.98 -12.87 -11.69
CA SER A 853 -6.32 -11.61 -11.03
C SER A 853 -6.40 -11.76 -9.50
N GLN A 854 -6.32 -10.64 -8.79
CA GLN A 854 -6.49 -10.55 -7.34
C GLN A 854 -7.82 -11.17 -6.88
N ASN A 855 -8.92 -10.92 -7.59
CA ASN A 855 -10.24 -11.45 -7.23
C ASN A 855 -10.34 -12.97 -7.40
N GLN A 856 -9.74 -13.52 -8.47
CA GLN A 856 -9.70 -14.97 -8.68
C GLN A 856 -8.82 -15.66 -7.64
N MET A 857 -7.68 -15.06 -7.26
CA MET A 857 -6.82 -15.58 -6.22
C MET A 857 -7.53 -15.58 -4.85
N SER A 858 -8.30 -14.54 -4.52
CA SER A 858 -9.12 -14.51 -3.30
C SER A 858 -10.19 -15.62 -3.29
N ALA A 859 -10.71 -16.02 -4.44
CA ALA A 859 -11.77 -17.03 -4.56
C ALA A 859 -11.27 -18.49 -4.71
N LEU A 860 -9.96 -18.71 -4.88
CA LEU A 860 -9.37 -20.05 -4.98
C LEU A 860 -9.30 -20.74 -3.60
N LEU A 861 -9.75 -22.00 -3.51
CA LEU A 861 -9.78 -22.72 -2.23
C LEU A 861 -8.37 -23.21 -1.80
N PRO A 862 -8.04 -23.22 -0.49
CA PRO A 862 -6.77 -23.75 0.01
C PRO A 862 -6.45 -25.18 -0.46
N SER A 863 -7.47 -26.04 -0.61
CA SER A 863 -7.31 -27.40 -1.14
C SER A 863 -6.64 -27.44 -2.52
N ALA A 864 -6.90 -26.45 -3.38
CA ALA A 864 -6.31 -26.34 -4.72
C ALA A 864 -4.83 -25.93 -4.70
N MET A 865 -4.36 -25.30 -3.61
CA MET A 865 -2.96 -24.83 -3.47
C MET A 865 -1.95 -25.98 -3.32
N THR A 866 -2.42 -27.14 -2.82
CA THR A 866 -1.60 -28.26 -2.33
C THR A 866 -0.74 -28.97 -3.37
N SER A 867 -0.83 -28.63 -4.66
CA SER A 867 -0.03 -29.24 -5.74
C SER A 867 0.51 -28.23 -6.76
N PHE A 868 0.67 -26.96 -6.36
CA PHE A 868 1.42 -25.97 -7.14
C PHE A 868 2.87 -26.40 -7.38
N LYS A 869 3.40 -26.05 -8.56
CA LYS A 869 4.79 -26.26 -8.98
C LYS A 869 5.58 -24.95 -8.94
N PRO A 870 6.93 -24.99 -8.83
CA PRO A 870 7.77 -23.79 -8.82
C PRO A 870 7.51 -22.85 -10.00
N ASP A 871 7.48 -23.38 -11.22
CA ASP A 871 7.31 -22.58 -12.45
C ASP A 871 5.93 -21.93 -12.54
N GLN A 872 4.89 -22.62 -12.03
CA GLN A 872 3.53 -22.09 -11.96
C GLN A 872 3.46 -20.91 -10.98
N PHE A 873 4.11 -21.04 -9.82
CA PHE A 873 4.17 -19.97 -8.83
C PHE A 873 5.01 -18.80 -9.34
N ALA A 874 6.15 -19.06 -9.96
CA ALA A 874 7.02 -18.06 -10.58
C ALA A 874 6.32 -17.28 -11.71
N ALA A 875 5.26 -17.83 -12.31
CA ALA A 875 4.48 -17.20 -13.37
C ALA A 875 3.26 -16.40 -12.87
N LEU A 876 2.90 -16.45 -11.58
CA LEU A 876 1.86 -15.59 -11.00
C LEU A 876 2.27 -14.10 -11.08
N PRO A 877 1.36 -13.18 -11.48
CA PRO A 877 1.66 -11.75 -11.48
C PRO A 877 1.65 -11.20 -10.04
N PRO A 878 2.46 -10.18 -9.70
CA PRO A 878 2.45 -9.55 -8.38
C PRO A 878 1.07 -9.03 -7.94
N SER A 879 0.19 -8.65 -8.87
CA SER A 879 -1.19 -8.25 -8.59
C SER A 879 -2.06 -9.37 -8.01
N ALA A 880 -1.81 -10.64 -8.36
CA ALA A 880 -2.51 -11.78 -7.75
C ALA A 880 -2.07 -12.00 -6.28
N MET A 881 -0.81 -11.68 -5.95
CA MET A 881 -0.24 -11.86 -4.61
C MET A 881 -1.02 -11.05 -3.55
N GLY A 882 -1.51 -9.87 -3.92
CA GLY A 882 -2.26 -8.94 -3.05
C GLY A 882 -3.62 -9.44 -2.53
N ALA A 883 -4.01 -10.69 -2.80
CA ALA A 883 -5.23 -11.33 -2.29
C ALA A 883 -4.99 -12.59 -1.45
N PHE A 884 -3.74 -13.03 -1.26
CA PHE A 884 -3.47 -14.26 -0.52
C PHE A 884 -3.95 -14.19 0.93
N LYS A 885 -4.55 -15.29 1.38
CA LYS A 885 -5.04 -15.52 2.74
C LYS A 885 -4.08 -16.43 3.51
N PRO A 886 -4.06 -16.39 4.86
CA PRO A 886 -3.23 -17.28 5.68
C PRO A 886 -3.38 -18.75 5.27
N ASP A 887 -4.60 -19.24 5.12
CA ASP A 887 -4.89 -20.64 4.81
C ASP A 887 -4.40 -21.07 3.41
N GLN A 888 -4.42 -20.14 2.45
CA GLN A 888 -3.89 -20.37 1.10
C GLN A 888 -2.35 -20.44 1.11
N MET A 889 -1.69 -19.61 1.93
CA MET A 889 -0.26 -19.70 2.16
C MET A 889 0.11 -20.99 2.89
N ALA A 890 -0.63 -21.37 3.94
CA ALA A 890 -0.41 -22.61 4.69
C ALA A 890 -0.58 -23.87 3.84
N ALA A 891 -1.46 -23.82 2.83
CA ALA A 891 -1.71 -24.94 1.92
C ALA A 891 -0.75 -25.05 0.71
N LEU A 892 0.18 -24.10 0.51
CA LEU A 892 1.21 -24.23 -0.53
C LEU A 892 2.23 -25.32 -0.18
N PRO A 893 2.58 -26.25 -1.10
CA PRO A 893 3.65 -27.20 -0.84
C PRO A 893 5.00 -26.46 -0.77
N PRO A 894 5.92 -26.82 0.16
CA PRO A 894 7.23 -26.18 0.28
C PRO A 894 8.02 -26.10 -1.04
N SER A 895 7.87 -27.09 -1.92
CA SER A 895 8.49 -27.09 -3.26
C SER A 895 8.11 -25.85 -4.09
N ALA A 896 6.86 -25.40 -4.06
CA ALA A 896 6.40 -24.23 -4.82
C ALA A 896 7.08 -22.93 -4.35
N MET A 897 7.52 -22.87 -3.09
CA MET A 897 8.17 -21.68 -2.50
C MET A 897 9.47 -21.30 -3.22
N SER A 898 10.14 -22.28 -3.84
CA SER A 898 11.34 -22.05 -4.66
C SER A 898 11.09 -21.17 -5.90
N GLY A 899 9.84 -21.02 -6.32
CA GLY A 899 9.44 -20.16 -7.44
C GLY A 899 9.27 -18.67 -7.10
N PHE A 900 9.34 -18.28 -5.82
CA PHE A 900 9.10 -16.88 -5.41
C PHE A 900 10.11 -15.88 -5.98
N LYS A 901 9.60 -14.73 -6.42
CA LYS A 901 10.38 -13.55 -6.83
C LYS A 901 10.27 -12.43 -5.79
N SER A 902 11.27 -11.55 -5.71
CA SER A 902 11.25 -10.37 -4.83
C SER A 902 10.01 -9.49 -5.03
N SER A 903 9.56 -9.29 -6.27
CA SER A 903 8.35 -8.52 -6.59
C SER A 903 7.06 -9.21 -6.14
N GLN A 904 7.00 -10.55 -6.16
CA GLN A 904 5.86 -11.30 -5.63
C GLN A 904 5.83 -11.27 -4.10
N MET A 905 7.01 -11.38 -3.46
CA MET A 905 7.15 -11.27 -2.01
C MET A 905 6.76 -9.86 -1.53
N SER A 906 7.23 -8.81 -2.20
CA SER A 906 6.89 -7.41 -1.87
C SER A 906 5.38 -7.13 -1.98
N ALA A 907 4.70 -7.75 -2.95
CA ALA A 907 3.25 -7.63 -3.16
C ALA A 907 2.38 -8.56 -2.29
N LEU A 908 2.97 -9.44 -1.49
CA LEU A 908 2.24 -10.34 -0.58
C LEU A 908 1.73 -9.55 0.64
N PRO A 909 0.42 -9.56 0.96
CA PRO A 909 -0.12 -8.71 2.02
C PRO A 909 0.31 -9.24 3.41
N PRO A 910 0.63 -8.39 4.40
CA PRO A 910 1.21 -8.82 5.66
C PRO A 910 0.42 -9.92 6.39
N ASN A 911 -0.91 -9.90 6.35
CA ASN A 911 -1.74 -10.93 6.98
C ASN A 911 -1.49 -12.34 6.42
N ALA A 912 -1.06 -12.48 5.16
CA ALA A 912 -0.76 -13.79 4.57
C ALA A 912 0.50 -14.43 5.20
N MET A 913 1.39 -13.65 5.80
CA MET A 913 2.63 -14.13 6.42
C MET A 913 2.38 -15.08 7.61
N SER A 914 1.23 -14.96 8.29
CA SER A 914 0.87 -15.84 9.41
C SER A 914 0.61 -17.30 8.99
N GLY A 915 0.39 -17.54 7.69
CA GLY A 915 0.24 -18.89 7.12
C GLY A 915 1.55 -19.62 6.86
N PHE A 916 2.72 -19.00 7.03
CA PHE A 916 4.00 -19.67 6.78
C PHE A 916 4.33 -20.74 7.82
N SER A 917 4.89 -21.84 7.34
CA SER A 917 5.60 -22.86 8.11
C SER A 917 7.11 -22.77 7.89
N SER A 918 7.89 -23.43 8.76
CA SER A 918 9.35 -23.45 8.66
C SER A 918 9.87 -24.14 7.40
N SER A 919 9.22 -25.21 6.94
CA SER A 919 9.59 -25.91 5.70
C SER A 919 9.35 -25.05 4.46
N GLN A 920 8.29 -24.25 4.43
CA GLN A 920 8.03 -23.29 3.36
C GLN A 920 9.03 -22.13 3.38
N LEU A 921 9.34 -21.58 4.56
CA LEU A 921 10.32 -20.50 4.71
C LEU A 921 11.72 -20.97 4.29
N ALA A 922 12.13 -22.17 4.70
CA ALA A 922 13.38 -22.82 4.30
C ALA A 922 13.51 -23.08 2.78
N ALA A 923 12.39 -23.12 2.06
CA ALA A 923 12.35 -23.39 0.62
C ALA A 923 12.24 -22.14 -0.27
N LEU A 924 12.15 -20.92 0.31
CA LEU A 924 12.26 -19.68 -0.44
C LEU A 924 13.67 -19.48 -1.03
N PRO A 925 13.81 -18.93 -2.25
CA PRO A 925 15.12 -18.51 -2.73
C PRO A 925 15.57 -17.23 -1.98
N PRO A 926 16.89 -17.04 -1.71
CA PRO A 926 17.40 -15.81 -1.10
C PRO A 926 16.99 -14.52 -1.83
N THR A 927 16.81 -14.59 -3.16
CA THR A 927 16.33 -13.49 -3.99
C THR A 927 14.87 -13.09 -3.74
N ALA A 928 14.06 -13.89 -3.05
CA ALA A 928 12.73 -13.48 -2.58
C ALA A 928 12.83 -12.65 -1.29
N MET A 929 13.79 -12.96 -0.41
CA MET A 929 13.97 -12.32 0.91
C MET A 929 14.26 -10.82 0.80
N THR A 930 14.95 -10.40 -0.27
CA THR A 930 15.24 -8.99 -0.57
C THR A 930 13.98 -8.16 -0.85
N GLY A 931 12.86 -8.80 -1.20
CA GLY A 931 11.57 -8.15 -1.42
C GLY A 931 10.73 -7.96 -0.16
N MET A 932 11.15 -8.49 0.99
CA MET A 932 10.35 -8.43 2.22
C MET A 932 10.41 -7.06 2.90
N ASN A 933 9.28 -6.63 3.47
CA ASN A 933 9.14 -5.32 4.14
C ASN A 933 8.80 -5.43 5.64
N LEU A 934 8.99 -4.32 6.36
CA LEU A 934 8.77 -4.20 7.82
C LEU A 934 7.39 -4.72 8.28
N GLY A 935 6.35 -4.48 7.47
CA GLY A 935 4.99 -4.91 7.76
C GLY A 935 4.85 -6.43 7.80
N GLN A 936 5.56 -7.14 6.92
CA GLN A 936 5.53 -8.60 6.80
C GLN A 936 6.28 -9.30 7.95
N PHE A 937 7.47 -8.82 8.33
CA PHE A 937 8.23 -9.40 9.45
C PHE A 937 7.46 -9.35 10.76
N LYS A 938 6.73 -8.27 11.02
CA LYS A 938 5.93 -8.07 12.25
C LYS A 938 4.84 -9.14 12.48
N VAL A 939 4.48 -9.92 11.45
CA VAL A 939 3.38 -10.91 11.48
C VAL A 939 3.75 -12.31 10.96
N LEU A 940 5.00 -12.53 10.57
CA LEU A 940 5.57 -13.88 10.37
C LEU A 940 5.60 -14.64 11.72
N PRO A 941 5.13 -15.90 11.82
CA PRO A 941 5.01 -16.56 13.11
C PRO A 941 6.36 -17.16 13.54
N ALA A 942 6.64 -17.15 14.85
CA ALA A 942 7.97 -17.52 15.37
C ALA A 942 8.39 -18.96 15.02
N ASN A 943 7.45 -19.90 14.93
CA ASN A 943 7.73 -21.26 14.47
C ASN A 943 8.23 -21.33 13.02
N ALA A 944 7.81 -20.42 12.13
CA ALA A 944 8.30 -20.38 10.75
C ALA A 944 9.76 -19.92 10.67
N ILE A 945 10.16 -18.98 11.53
CA ILE A 945 11.51 -18.38 11.56
C ILE A 945 12.59 -19.43 11.82
N THR A 946 12.26 -20.53 12.52
CA THR A 946 13.15 -21.70 12.70
C THR A 946 13.65 -22.32 11.38
N GLY A 947 12.95 -22.07 10.26
CA GLY A 947 13.32 -22.53 8.93
C GLY A 947 14.34 -21.67 8.18
N LEU A 948 14.70 -20.48 8.67
CA LEU A 948 15.61 -19.59 7.95
C LEU A 948 17.01 -20.20 7.78
N GLN A 949 17.49 -20.18 6.53
CA GLN A 949 18.82 -20.64 6.15
C GLN A 949 19.83 -19.48 6.07
N GLN A 950 21.12 -19.81 6.14
CA GLN A 950 22.23 -18.85 6.18
C GLN A 950 22.18 -17.81 5.03
N ASN A 951 21.99 -18.29 3.81
CA ASN A 951 21.92 -17.46 2.61
C ASN A 951 20.63 -16.63 2.51
N GLN A 952 19.50 -17.14 3.03
CA GLN A 952 18.25 -16.41 3.13
C GLN A 952 18.36 -15.27 4.13
N PHE A 953 18.95 -15.53 5.31
CA PHE A 953 19.15 -14.53 6.34
C PHE A 953 20.12 -13.44 5.86
N ALA A 954 21.23 -13.82 5.22
CA ALA A 954 22.17 -12.87 4.60
C ALA A 954 21.53 -11.96 3.53
N ALA A 955 20.43 -12.40 2.90
CA ALA A 955 19.69 -11.64 1.90
C ALA A 955 18.55 -10.76 2.47
N LEU A 956 18.33 -10.75 3.79
CA LEU A 956 17.35 -9.86 4.44
C LEU A 956 17.81 -8.39 4.33
N PRO A 957 16.93 -7.44 3.94
CA PRO A 957 17.27 -6.02 3.99
C PRO A 957 17.41 -5.58 5.47
N PRO A 958 18.36 -4.70 5.84
CA PRO A 958 18.55 -4.28 7.25
C PRO A 958 17.30 -3.69 7.90
N SER A 959 16.40 -3.06 7.13
CA SER A 959 15.10 -2.56 7.60
C SER A 959 14.16 -3.67 8.10
N ALA A 960 14.38 -4.93 7.72
CA ALA A 960 13.67 -6.08 8.28
C ALA A 960 13.91 -6.24 9.78
N MET A 961 15.15 -6.02 10.23
CA MET A 961 15.63 -6.32 11.59
C MET A 961 14.92 -5.51 12.67
N ILE A 962 14.40 -4.34 12.30
CA ILE A 962 13.59 -3.44 13.15
C ILE A 962 12.19 -4.04 13.42
N GLY A 963 11.70 -4.93 12.54
CA GLY A 963 10.35 -5.52 12.62
C GLY A 963 10.25 -6.80 13.43
N PHE A 964 11.37 -7.40 13.82
CA PHE A 964 11.41 -8.62 14.63
C PHE A 964 11.10 -8.32 16.11
N LYS A 965 10.21 -9.12 16.69
CA LYS A 965 9.87 -9.15 18.12
C LYS A 965 10.84 -10.05 18.91
N PRO A 966 10.89 -9.95 20.26
CA PRO A 966 11.69 -10.84 21.10
C PRO A 966 11.44 -12.34 20.87
N ASP A 967 10.20 -12.79 20.76
CA ASP A 967 9.84 -14.19 20.50
C ASP A 967 10.33 -14.68 19.12
N GLN A 968 10.30 -13.78 18.13
CA GLN A 968 10.81 -14.05 16.78
C GLN A 968 12.34 -14.13 16.75
N PHE A 969 13.05 -13.29 17.51
CA PHE A 969 14.51 -13.41 17.67
C PHE A 969 14.91 -14.70 18.40
N ALA A 970 14.23 -15.05 19.49
CA ALA A 970 14.50 -16.28 20.24
C ALA A 970 14.31 -17.56 19.40
N ALA A 971 13.51 -17.51 18.32
CA ALA A 971 13.26 -18.61 17.41
C ALA A 971 14.25 -18.73 16.22
N LEU A 972 15.23 -17.83 16.08
CA LEU A 972 16.25 -17.91 15.02
C LEU A 972 17.19 -19.10 15.26
N GLY A 973 17.24 -20.03 14.31
CA GLY A 973 18.20 -21.15 14.34
C GLY A 973 19.65 -20.69 14.11
N ALA A 974 20.62 -21.46 14.61
CA ALA A 974 22.05 -21.20 14.45
C ALA A 974 22.46 -20.93 12.98
N SER A 975 21.88 -21.67 12.03
CA SER A 975 22.11 -21.50 10.59
C SER A 975 21.69 -20.12 10.06
N ALA A 976 20.67 -19.50 10.63
CA ALA A 976 20.25 -18.15 10.25
C ALA A 976 21.23 -17.11 10.82
N ILE A 977 21.58 -17.26 12.10
CA ILE A 977 22.53 -16.36 12.79
C ILE A 977 23.91 -16.38 12.13
N SER A 978 24.41 -17.54 11.69
CA SER A 978 25.71 -17.63 10.99
C SER A 978 25.71 -16.98 9.60
N GLY A 979 24.57 -16.50 9.10
CA GLY A 979 24.44 -15.69 7.88
C GLY A 979 24.38 -14.18 8.12
N MET A 980 24.37 -13.76 9.38
CA MET A 980 24.10 -12.38 9.80
C MET A 980 25.21 -11.40 9.37
N GLN A 981 24.80 -10.33 8.71
CA GLN A 981 25.69 -9.27 8.21
C GLN A 981 25.79 -8.10 9.20
N GLN A 982 26.89 -7.35 9.15
CA GLN A 982 27.16 -6.25 10.09
C GLN A 982 26.05 -5.18 10.09
N ASN A 983 25.55 -4.82 8.90
CA ASN A 983 24.47 -3.85 8.73
C ASN A 983 23.12 -4.35 9.26
N GLN A 984 22.87 -5.66 9.21
CA GLN A 984 21.69 -6.28 9.82
C GLN A 984 21.80 -6.27 11.34
N PHE A 985 22.95 -6.65 11.90
CA PHE A 985 23.17 -6.67 13.35
C PHE A 985 23.12 -5.26 13.97
N LYS A 986 23.72 -4.25 13.33
CA LYS A 986 23.59 -2.84 13.75
C LYS A 986 22.13 -2.35 13.71
N ALA A 987 21.26 -2.95 12.90
CA ALA A 987 19.85 -2.61 12.78
C ALA A 987 18.93 -3.36 13.78
N ILE A 988 19.45 -4.25 14.63
CA ILE A 988 18.66 -4.91 15.69
C ILE A 988 18.35 -3.90 16.82
N PRO A 989 17.08 -3.67 17.19
CA PRO A 989 16.75 -2.82 18.33
C PRO A 989 17.32 -3.37 19.64
N ALA A 990 17.87 -2.50 20.51
CA ALA A 990 18.47 -2.94 21.78
C ALA A 990 17.53 -3.81 22.64
N ALA A 991 16.23 -3.46 22.70
CA ALA A 991 15.21 -4.24 23.41
C ALA A 991 15.04 -5.70 22.91
N ALA A 992 15.46 -6.00 21.69
CA ALA A 992 15.46 -7.36 21.14
C ALA A 992 16.73 -8.16 21.49
N MET A 993 17.84 -7.49 21.84
CA MET A 993 19.10 -8.16 22.19
C MET A 993 18.98 -9.06 23.44
N GLY A 994 18.05 -8.74 24.34
CA GLY A 994 17.75 -9.57 25.51
C GLY A 994 17.05 -10.89 25.21
N ALA A 995 16.62 -11.11 23.95
CA ALA A 995 16.02 -12.37 23.50
C ALA A 995 17.02 -13.37 22.91
N PHE A 996 18.30 -12.99 22.77
CA PHE A 996 19.33 -13.91 22.32
C PHE A 996 19.56 -15.03 23.34
N THR A 997 19.85 -16.22 22.83
CA THR A 997 20.19 -17.43 23.59
C THR A 997 21.67 -17.78 23.44
N PRO A 998 22.27 -18.54 24.37
CA PRO A 998 23.65 -19.02 24.26
C PRO A 998 23.97 -19.67 22.91
N THR A 999 23.12 -20.58 22.43
CA THR A 999 23.29 -21.28 21.14
C THR A 999 23.27 -20.34 19.91
N GLN A 1000 22.61 -19.19 20.02
CA GLN A 1000 22.67 -18.16 18.97
C GLN A 1000 23.93 -17.32 19.09
N MET A 1001 24.47 -17.12 20.30
CA MET A 1001 25.77 -16.49 20.48
C MET A 1001 26.90 -17.39 19.98
N ASP A 1002 26.87 -18.70 20.26
CA ASP A 1002 27.82 -19.68 19.71
C ASP A 1002 27.88 -19.63 18.16
N ALA A 1003 26.75 -19.34 17.51
CA ALA A 1003 26.61 -19.22 16.06
C ALA A 1003 26.90 -17.80 15.51
N MET A 1004 27.14 -16.81 16.36
CA MET A 1004 27.26 -15.39 15.98
C MET A 1004 28.56 -15.11 15.21
N PRO A 1005 28.48 -14.58 13.97
CA PRO A 1005 29.66 -14.14 13.24
C PRO A 1005 30.46 -13.10 14.02
N VAL A 1006 31.76 -13.34 14.16
CA VAL A 1006 32.70 -12.44 14.88
C VAL A 1006 32.65 -11.01 14.32
N SER A 1007 32.42 -10.86 13.01
CA SER A 1007 32.26 -9.59 12.32
C SER A 1007 30.94 -8.85 12.62
N ALA A 1008 29.89 -9.54 13.07
CA ALA A 1008 28.66 -8.90 13.53
C ALA A 1008 28.90 -8.25 14.91
N LEU A 1009 29.59 -8.95 15.81
CA LEU A 1009 29.90 -8.44 17.16
C LEU A 1009 30.79 -7.19 17.16
N SER A 1010 31.68 -7.04 16.17
CA SER A 1010 32.51 -5.83 16.02
C SER A 1010 31.75 -4.54 15.72
N VAL A 1011 30.43 -4.60 15.47
CA VAL A 1011 29.56 -3.42 15.33
C VAL A 1011 28.44 -3.34 16.39
N ILE A 1012 28.53 -4.10 17.49
CA ILE A 1012 27.56 -4.01 18.58
C ILE A 1012 27.59 -2.62 19.24
N THR A 1013 26.42 -2.04 19.49
CA THR A 1013 26.32 -0.75 20.18
C THR A 1013 26.36 -0.92 21.72
N PRO A 1014 26.72 0.13 22.48
CA PRO A 1014 26.64 0.12 23.95
C PRO A 1014 25.24 -0.25 24.49
N SER A 1015 24.17 0.18 23.83
CA SER A 1015 22.79 -0.15 24.22
C SER A 1015 22.43 -1.60 23.88
N GLN A 1016 22.85 -2.11 22.72
CA GLN A 1016 22.69 -3.52 22.36
C GLN A 1016 23.43 -4.44 23.33
N PHE A 1017 24.68 -4.10 23.68
CA PHE A 1017 25.50 -4.88 24.61
C PHE A 1017 24.93 -4.88 26.04
N LYS A 1018 24.49 -3.73 26.55
CA LYS A 1018 23.83 -3.62 27.87
C LYS A 1018 22.50 -4.38 27.95
N SER A 1019 21.88 -4.69 26.82
CA SER A 1019 20.68 -5.53 26.74
C SER A 1019 20.96 -7.03 26.57
N LEU A 1020 22.21 -7.49 26.45
CA LEU A 1020 22.54 -8.92 26.46
C LEU A 1020 22.32 -9.53 27.85
N THR A 1021 21.88 -10.80 27.88
CA THR A 1021 21.71 -11.52 29.15
C THR A 1021 23.05 -12.04 29.69
N PRO A 1022 23.22 -12.20 31.03
CA PRO A 1022 24.43 -12.78 31.61
C PRO A 1022 24.77 -14.18 31.06
N ALA A 1023 23.75 -14.98 30.71
CA ALA A 1023 23.94 -16.29 30.09
C ALA A 1023 24.56 -16.19 28.69
N VAL A 1024 24.13 -15.22 27.87
CA VAL A 1024 24.70 -14.96 26.55
C VAL A 1024 26.14 -14.43 26.64
N LEU A 1025 26.41 -13.54 27.59
CA LEU A 1025 27.77 -13.03 27.84
C LEU A 1025 28.72 -14.16 28.28
N ALA A 1026 28.23 -15.13 29.07
CA ALA A 1026 29.01 -16.28 29.52
C ALA A 1026 29.32 -17.29 28.40
N SER A 1027 28.47 -17.41 27.37
CA SER A 1027 28.72 -18.31 26.22
C SER A 1027 29.73 -17.78 25.20
N MET A 1028 29.99 -16.47 25.15
CA MET A 1028 30.84 -15.87 24.11
C MET A 1028 32.23 -16.52 24.05
N SER A 1029 32.66 -16.97 22.88
CA SER A 1029 34.00 -17.55 22.65
C SER A 1029 35.12 -16.52 22.89
N PRO A 1030 36.39 -16.93 23.10
CA PRO A 1030 37.52 -15.99 23.20
C PRO A 1030 37.58 -15.00 22.03
N GLU A 1031 37.40 -15.48 20.80
CA GLU A 1031 37.46 -14.71 19.56
C GLU A 1031 36.31 -13.70 19.47
N GLN A 1032 35.10 -14.13 19.86
CA GLN A 1032 33.92 -13.27 19.93
C GLN A 1032 34.07 -12.17 20.99
N ARG A 1033 34.67 -12.48 22.15
CA ARG A 1033 34.99 -11.47 23.18
C ARG A 1033 36.08 -10.51 22.72
N SER A 1034 37.11 -10.98 22.03
CA SER A 1034 38.17 -10.15 21.45
C SER A 1034 37.69 -9.23 20.31
N ALA A 1035 36.56 -9.56 19.66
CA ALA A 1035 35.94 -8.72 18.65
C ALA A 1035 34.94 -7.69 19.20
N LEU A 1036 34.65 -7.69 20.50
CA LEU A 1036 33.79 -6.67 21.10
C LEU A 1036 34.48 -5.28 21.05
N PRO A 1037 33.82 -4.24 20.52
CA PRO A 1037 34.37 -2.89 20.54
C PRO A 1037 34.47 -2.38 21.98
N THR A 1038 35.58 -1.73 22.33
CA THR A 1038 35.88 -1.22 23.68
C THR A 1038 34.75 -0.34 24.25
N GLN A 1039 34.02 0.36 23.38
CA GLN A 1039 32.87 1.20 23.71
C GLN A 1039 31.72 0.39 24.37
N ALA A 1040 31.50 -0.86 23.93
CA ALA A 1040 30.50 -1.76 24.50
C ALA A 1040 30.95 -2.29 25.87
N LEU A 1041 32.20 -2.72 25.98
CA LEU A 1041 32.79 -3.19 27.25
C LEU A 1041 32.78 -2.10 28.32
N ASN A 1042 33.17 -0.87 27.96
CA ASN A 1042 33.14 0.30 28.85
C ASN A 1042 31.72 0.64 29.33
N ALA A 1043 30.67 0.33 28.56
CA ALA A 1043 29.29 0.56 28.97
C ALA A 1043 28.77 -0.46 30.00
N ALA A 1044 29.41 -1.63 30.12
CA ALA A 1044 29.13 -2.61 31.17
C ALA A 1044 30.02 -2.43 32.42
N ALA A 1045 31.19 -1.80 32.28
CA ALA A 1045 32.02 -1.40 33.43
C ALA A 1045 31.43 -0.22 34.23
N ASN A 1046 30.44 0.47 33.69
CA ASN A 1046 29.74 1.62 34.27
C ASN A 1046 28.23 1.34 34.49
N ALA A 1047 27.86 0.07 34.73
CA ALA A 1047 26.47 -0.40 34.85
C ALA A 1047 26.26 -1.29 36.08
#